data_AF-A0A1H8JGZ0-F1
#
_entry.id   AF-A0A1H8JGZ0-F1
#
_cell.length_a   1.000
_cell.length_b   1.000
_cell.length_c   1.000
_cell.angle_alpha   90.00
_cell.angle_beta   90.00
_cell.angle_gamma   90.00
#
_symmetry.space_group_name_H-M   'P 1'
#
loop_
_entity.id
_entity.type
_entity.pdbx_description
1 polymer ?
#
loop_
_entity_poly.entity_id
_entity_poly.type
_entity_poly.pdbx_seq_one_letter_code
_entity_poly.pdbx_strand_id
1 'polypeptide(L)'
;MDVQNIDSASDEMLIERARLGSTEAYQELLARHRGRAFQWAKQMTPDTHLAEDIVQEALIRAFLKLGTVTDLSKFLPWFRTIVRNQALMKLRRGGPHAQESTFTSLLAPRTLESRDQPPDWGDLDTVLHHYAKRKAVSGTNSTSTSIADSPLAEWLPEVIRALGPRERNVFVKHFYEQLSPQEIAESLDTNVNTIHKTLSRIRRKAEDSRIELDIRTQIRVHTSARGGSRTVVLNKPTIQDEPLPHQGVAFANAFYHLLRAVGSKVSMAEVMGYSGYAFNLNVLRHTIGAESPMLWDWDTFISNALLNLGYHSNYVDYQHFKNAAASAHKTRNFLYTLDMIRDSIDRGYPALLSSAMSYDLAIVYGYDDENQMLLAADPQRSGEVPYRTLYYGNPKIDHAISRELYAYVLDGELGDEYQRPEHKLIRLLERVIRHADGGDYTFMPCLNGLAAYDEWIAAFENSTIDPLGNASNIALYVWTRKQAATFWAERREDPIWSENHSEIIRLLRQAELAYETVQHSFAALAQLFPFPHGGFPRQPELRKQALQWLCEAKSQETVAIGILRELLTELRSISLTLCADQTPVHHIPLSPFYSFGGNRPKPALPSHADGRFEGIVYMCGNLKASMQFYGSLLGVEVKPDQLNDPIGLLPLGADTWLVLMDRRLDLNHADWKPSYYVRVPDMDQTYERALRQKWTIINFLDKGGPFTDIFIAADAEGHQLMMGSHSLAESFPAAKRTCDTHALRAGAAKAPFALAVKSVAAAASAYSELLGEDIVTRSIRFIDKFSSSDAAARLQLEVKDASSFYSWLSDSGINVSRTIGDADDGLHKWVLADPDGHEIVIQLMSPEAAART
;
A
#
# COMPACT_ATOMS: atom_id res chain seq x y z
N MET A 1 -32.07 -57.70 15.80
CA MET A 1 -33.10 -56.89 16.46
C MET A 1 -33.69 -55.97 15.41
N ASP A 2 -34.90 -56.31 14.98
CA ASP A 2 -35.89 -55.60 14.17
C ASP A 2 -35.42 -54.57 13.12
N VAL A 3 -35.14 -55.09 11.93
CA VAL A 3 -35.29 -54.36 10.65
C VAL A 3 -36.80 -54.18 10.40
N GLN A 4 -37.43 -53.25 11.13
CA GLN A 4 -38.76 -52.76 10.79
C GLN A 4 -38.63 -51.76 9.64
N ASN A 5 -39.38 -52.05 8.58
CA ASN A 5 -39.57 -51.30 7.34
C ASN A 5 -39.47 -49.77 7.53
N ILE A 6 -38.29 -49.20 7.25
CA ILE A 6 -38.02 -47.74 7.41
C ILE A 6 -39.00 -46.94 6.54
N ASP A 7 -39.36 -47.47 5.38
CA ASP A 7 -40.31 -46.91 4.40
C ASP A 7 -41.75 -46.73 4.94
N SER A 8 -42.13 -47.42 6.02
CA SER A 8 -43.48 -47.32 6.63
C SER A 8 -43.48 -46.75 8.06
N ALA A 9 -42.33 -46.31 8.58
CA ALA A 9 -42.24 -45.70 9.91
C ALA A 9 -42.90 -44.30 9.93
N SER A 10 -43.45 -43.85 11.06
CA SER A 10 -43.98 -42.49 11.17
C SER A 10 -42.84 -41.44 11.18
N ASP A 11 -43.14 -40.19 10.82
CA ASP A 11 -42.15 -39.11 10.82
C ASP A 11 -41.54 -38.92 12.22
N GLU A 12 -42.33 -39.06 13.29
CA GLU A 12 -41.87 -38.96 14.69
C GLU A 12 -40.84 -40.04 15.02
N MET A 13 -41.07 -41.28 14.57
CA MET A 13 -40.17 -42.40 14.78
C MET A 13 -38.84 -42.22 14.00
N LEU A 14 -38.91 -41.67 12.78
CA LEU A 14 -37.74 -41.36 11.97
C LEU A 14 -36.92 -40.21 12.57
N ILE A 15 -37.57 -39.19 13.13
CA ILE A 15 -36.88 -38.06 13.78
C ILE A 15 -36.15 -38.53 15.05
N GLU A 16 -36.79 -39.35 15.89
CA GLU A 16 -36.14 -39.90 17.09
C GLU A 16 -34.94 -40.79 16.74
N ARG A 17 -35.07 -41.66 15.72
CA ARG A 17 -33.93 -42.47 15.26
C ARG A 17 -32.82 -41.61 14.63
N ALA A 18 -33.17 -40.56 13.90
CA ALA A 18 -32.21 -39.63 13.32
C ALA A 18 -31.47 -38.81 14.40
N ARG A 19 -32.13 -38.44 15.51
CA ARG A 19 -31.49 -37.80 16.67
C ARG A 19 -30.47 -38.69 17.36
N LEU A 20 -30.75 -39.99 17.40
CA LEU A 20 -29.86 -41.00 17.95
C LEU A 20 -28.73 -41.40 16.98
N GLY A 21 -28.62 -40.72 15.82
CA GLY A 21 -27.50 -40.88 14.88
C GLY A 21 -27.75 -41.86 13.73
N SER A 22 -28.98 -42.38 13.54
CA SER A 22 -29.29 -43.20 12.35
C SER A 22 -29.37 -42.32 11.11
N THR A 23 -28.39 -42.49 10.22
CA THR A 23 -28.31 -41.75 8.95
C THR A 23 -29.41 -42.20 7.99
N GLU A 24 -29.79 -43.48 8.06
CA GLU A 24 -30.82 -44.09 7.22
C GLU A 24 -32.21 -43.52 7.55
N ALA A 25 -32.52 -43.34 8.84
CA ALA A 25 -33.78 -42.73 9.27
C ALA A 25 -33.89 -41.26 8.82
N TYR A 26 -32.76 -40.54 8.81
CA TYR A 26 -32.70 -39.17 8.33
C TYR A 26 -32.87 -39.07 6.81
N GLN A 27 -32.19 -39.94 6.05
CA GLN A 27 -32.30 -39.99 4.59
C GLN A 27 -33.74 -40.26 4.16
N GLU A 28 -34.43 -41.20 4.81
CA GLU A 28 -35.83 -41.50 4.52
C GLU A 28 -36.76 -40.32 4.86
N LEU A 29 -36.56 -39.70 6.03
CA LEU A 29 -37.30 -38.51 6.43
C LEU A 29 -37.13 -37.38 5.38
N LEU A 30 -35.91 -37.17 4.88
CA LEU A 30 -35.66 -36.18 3.84
C LEU A 30 -36.26 -36.56 2.49
N ALA A 31 -36.15 -37.82 2.07
CA ALA A 31 -36.69 -38.29 0.81
C ALA A 31 -38.20 -38.02 0.71
N ARG A 32 -38.93 -38.24 1.81
CA ARG A 32 -40.38 -37.98 1.92
C ARG A 32 -40.76 -36.51 1.79
N HIS A 33 -39.96 -35.63 2.39
CA HIS A 33 -40.31 -34.21 2.51
C HIS A 33 -39.63 -33.31 1.47
N ARG A 34 -38.64 -33.82 0.73
CA ARG A 34 -37.94 -33.08 -0.34
C ARG A 34 -38.90 -32.57 -1.41
N GLY A 35 -39.86 -33.38 -1.84
CA GLY A 35 -40.87 -32.98 -2.83
C GLY A 35 -41.73 -31.80 -2.37
N ARG A 36 -42.13 -31.78 -1.09
CA ARG A 36 -42.90 -30.68 -0.49
C ARG A 36 -42.05 -29.43 -0.31
N ALA A 37 -40.81 -29.58 0.13
CA ALA A 37 -39.84 -28.48 0.22
C ALA A 37 -39.63 -27.81 -1.14
N PHE A 38 -39.49 -28.59 -2.20
CA PHE A 38 -39.37 -28.09 -3.56
C PHE A 38 -40.60 -27.32 -4.02
N GLN A 39 -41.80 -27.80 -3.70
CA GLN A 39 -43.02 -27.04 -4.00
C GLN A 39 -43.11 -25.73 -3.23
N TRP A 40 -42.72 -25.70 -1.95
CA TRP A 40 -42.68 -24.45 -1.17
C TRP A 40 -41.66 -23.47 -1.73
N ALA A 41 -40.46 -23.93 -2.11
CA ALA A 41 -39.45 -23.09 -2.74
C ALA A 41 -39.94 -22.54 -4.09
N LYS A 42 -40.54 -23.38 -4.94
CA LYS A 42 -41.10 -23.00 -6.25
C LYS A 42 -42.29 -22.04 -6.16
N GLN A 43 -43.06 -22.07 -5.07
CA GLN A 43 -44.10 -21.07 -4.81
C GLN A 43 -43.54 -19.68 -4.51
N MET A 44 -42.28 -19.61 -4.09
CA MET A 44 -41.61 -18.37 -3.68
C MET A 44 -40.65 -17.85 -4.75
N THR A 45 -40.01 -18.73 -5.51
CA THR A 45 -39.16 -18.39 -6.66
C THR A 45 -39.69 -18.97 -7.97
N PRO A 46 -39.81 -18.17 -9.06
CA PRO A 46 -40.18 -18.68 -10.38
C PRO A 46 -39.05 -19.46 -11.06
N ASP A 47 -37.80 -19.31 -10.62
CA ASP A 47 -36.65 -20.07 -11.13
C ASP A 47 -36.56 -21.45 -10.45
N THR A 48 -36.60 -22.49 -11.29
CA THR A 48 -36.56 -23.90 -10.90
C THR A 48 -35.18 -24.29 -10.35
N HIS A 49 -34.09 -23.79 -10.93
CA HIS A 49 -32.75 -24.05 -10.43
C HIS A 49 -32.52 -23.41 -9.06
N LEU A 50 -33.01 -22.18 -8.88
CA LEU A 50 -32.95 -21.50 -7.59
C LEU A 50 -33.80 -22.23 -6.53
N ALA A 51 -34.94 -22.80 -6.91
CA ALA A 51 -35.76 -23.61 -6.01
C ALA A 51 -35.05 -24.89 -5.56
N GLU A 52 -34.32 -25.57 -6.44
CA GLU A 52 -33.51 -26.75 -6.07
C GLU A 52 -32.39 -26.38 -5.10
N ASP A 53 -31.73 -25.25 -5.33
CA ASP A 53 -30.65 -24.73 -4.50
C ASP A 53 -31.14 -24.39 -3.08
N ILE A 54 -32.30 -23.74 -2.98
CA ILE A 54 -33.01 -23.46 -1.71
C ILE A 54 -33.31 -24.75 -0.94
N VAL A 55 -33.78 -25.80 -1.64
CA VAL A 55 -34.12 -27.08 -1.02
C VAL A 55 -32.88 -27.78 -0.49
N GLN A 56 -31.78 -27.80 -1.27
CA GLN A 56 -30.54 -28.43 -0.82
C GLN A 56 -30.00 -27.77 0.47
N GLU A 57 -29.96 -26.43 0.51
CA GLU A 57 -29.54 -25.70 1.70
C GLU A 57 -30.48 -25.92 2.90
N ALA A 58 -31.80 -25.97 2.65
CA ALA A 58 -32.79 -26.21 3.70
C ALA A 58 -32.68 -27.62 4.30
N LEU A 59 -32.40 -28.64 3.49
CA LEU A 59 -32.21 -30.01 3.95
C LEU A 59 -30.98 -30.11 4.87
N ILE A 60 -29.84 -29.54 4.47
CA ILE A 60 -28.62 -29.52 5.28
C ILE A 60 -28.87 -28.82 6.63
N ARG A 61 -29.59 -27.69 6.62
CA ARG A 61 -29.93 -26.98 7.86
C ARG A 61 -30.90 -27.75 8.75
N ALA A 62 -31.85 -28.46 8.15
CA ALA A 62 -32.77 -29.32 8.89
C ALA A 62 -32.01 -30.46 9.61
N PHE A 63 -30.93 -31.00 9.02
CA PHE A 63 -30.07 -31.99 9.68
C PHE A 63 -29.47 -31.42 10.97
N LEU A 64 -28.80 -30.28 10.84
CA LEU A 64 -28.05 -29.65 11.93
C LEU A 64 -28.95 -29.21 13.10
N LYS A 65 -30.22 -28.92 12.81
CA LYS A 65 -31.18 -28.41 13.79
C LYS A 65 -32.19 -29.45 14.28
N LEU A 66 -32.13 -30.70 13.81
CA LEU A 66 -33.14 -31.72 14.12
C LEU A 66 -33.27 -32.00 15.64
N GLY A 67 -32.16 -31.83 16.39
CA GLY A 67 -32.13 -31.93 17.85
C GLY A 67 -32.88 -30.82 18.61
N THR A 68 -33.29 -29.74 17.93
CA THR A 68 -33.99 -28.59 18.55
C THR A 68 -35.52 -28.68 18.50
N VAL A 69 -36.07 -29.68 17.81
CA VAL A 69 -37.53 -29.83 17.62
C VAL A 69 -38.20 -30.34 18.90
N THR A 70 -38.77 -29.47 19.72
CA THR A 70 -39.42 -29.87 20.98
C THR A 70 -40.73 -30.64 20.78
N ASP A 71 -41.39 -30.48 19.63
CA ASP A 71 -42.64 -31.16 19.28
C ASP A 71 -42.49 -31.86 17.91
N LEU A 72 -42.35 -33.19 17.94
CA LEU A 72 -42.09 -34.03 16.78
C LEU A 72 -43.22 -33.96 15.73
N SER A 73 -44.46 -33.75 16.17
CA SER A 73 -45.63 -33.62 15.30
C SER A 73 -45.60 -32.34 14.44
N LYS A 74 -44.76 -31.37 14.80
CA LYS A 74 -44.59 -30.09 14.11
C LYS A 74 -43.37 -30.04 13.20
N PHE A 75 -42.75 -31.18 12.91
CA PHE A 75 -41.60 -31.25 12.01
C PHE A 75 -41.88 -30.60 10.65
N LEU A 76 -43.02 -30.88 10.04
CA LEU A 76 -43.35 -30.37 8.71
C LEU A 76 -43.55 -28.84 8.71
N PRO A 77 -44.32 -28.23 9.63
CA PRO A 77 -44.33 -26.77 9.83
C PRO A 77 -42.94 -26.17 10.10
N TRP A 78 -42.12 -26.80 10.95
CA TRP A 78 -40.78 -26.34 11.28
C TRP A 78 -39.84 -26.38 10.06
N PHE A 79 -39.88 -27.47 9.30
CA PHE A 79 -39.10 -27.64 8.08
C PHE A 79 -39.55 -26.66 6.99
N ARG A 80 -40.85 -26.38 6.90
CA ARG A 80 -41.40 -25.33 6.02
C ARG A 80 -40.85 -23.95 6.36
N THR A 81 -40.66 -23.62 7.63
CA THR A 81 -40.02 -22.35 8.04
C THR A 81 -38.57 -22.29 7.58
N ILE A 82 -37.80 -23.38 7.68
CA ILE A 82 -36.43 -23.44 7.17
C ILE A 82 -36.39 -23.19 5.66
N VAL A 83 -37.24 -23.88 4.89
CA VAL A 83 -37.35 -23.72 3.44
C VAL A 83 -37.78 -22.30 3.06
N ARG A 84 -38.80 -21.75 3.74
CA ARG A 84 -39.29 -20.37 3.54
C ARG A 84 -38.18 -19.35 3.80
N ASN A 85 -37.42 -19.53 4.87
CA ASN A 85 -36.34 -18.61 5.23
C ASN A 85 -35.20 -18.68 4.21
N GLN A 86 -34.83 -19.88 3.73
CA GLN A 86 -33.84 -20.01 2.64
C GLN A 86 -34.34 -19.35 1.34
N ALA A 87 -35.63 -19.51 1.01
CA ALA A 87 -36.22 -18.87 -0.17
C ALA A 87 -36.24 -17.34 -0.06
N LEU A 88 -36.71 -16.78 1.06
CA LEU A 88 -36.72 -15.32 1.28
C LEU A 88 -35.31 -14.72 1.28
N MET A 89 -34.32 -15.45 1.79
CA MET A 89 -32.92 -15.04 1.74
C MET A 89 -32.40 -14.97 0.29
N LYS A 90 -32.67 -15.98 -0.53
CA LYS A 90 -32.24 -16.02 -1.94
C LYS A 90 -32.96 -14.97 -2.80
N LEU A 91 -34.23 -14.67 -2.49
CA LEU A 91 -35.07 -13.72 -3.24
C LEU A 91 -34.79 -12.24 -2.94
N ARG A 92 -34.18 -11.89 -1.80
CA ARG A 92 -33.83 -10.49 -1.44
C ARG A 92 -32.69 -9.88 -2.27
N ARG A 93 -32.07 -10.63 -3.19
CA ARG A 93 -30.92 -10.23 -4.03
C ARG A 93 -31.22 -9.22 -5.16
N GLY A 94 -32.43 -8.64 -5.25
CA GLY A 94 -32.84 -7.84 -6.43
C GLY A 94 -33.49 -6.47 -6.20
N GLY A 95 -33.38 -5.84 -5.02
CA GLY A 95 -34.03 -4.55 -4.73
C GLY A 95 -33.10 -3.48 -4.13
N PRO A 96 -33.54 -2.21 -4.03
CA PRO A 96 -32.77 -1.05 -3.53
C PRO A 96 -32.33 -1.12 -2.05
N HIS A 97 -32.51 -2.27 -1.39
CA HIS A 97 -31.94 -2.59 -0.07
C HIS A 97 -30.77 -3.60 -0.17
N ALA A 98 -30.21 -3.82 -1.37
CA ALA A 98 -29.03 -4.64 -1.62
C ALA A 98 -27.72 -4.16 -0.94
N GLN A 99 -27.76 -3.03 -0.23
CA GLN A 99 -26.64 -2.49 0.55
C GLN A 99 -26.51 -3.12 1.95
N GLU A 100 -27.43 -3.99 2.40
CA GLU A 100 -27.25 -4.77 3.62
C GLU A 100 -26.71 -6.18 3.29
N SER A 101 -25.40 -6.36 3.42
CA SER A 101 -24.73 -7.66 3.34
C SER A 101 -25.18 -8.57 4.49
N THR A 102 -26.05 -9.54 4.18
CA THR A 102 -26.50 -10.60 5.11
C THR A 102 -25.94 -11.95 4.67
N PHE A 103 -25.23 -12.64 5.58
CA PHE A 103 -24.78 -14.05 5.70
C PHE A 103 -24.45 -14.93 4.46
N THR A 104 -25.02 -14.73 3.27
CA THR A 104 -24.84 -15.61 2.10
C THR A 104 -24.35 -14.89 0.85
N SER A 105 -23.74 -13.70 0.96
CA SER A 105 -22.79 -13.25 -0.09
C SER A 105 -21.45 -14.01 -0.02
N LEU A 106 -21.22 -14.81 1.02
CA LEU A 106 -19.96 -15.54 1.28
C LEU A 106 -20.02 -17.05 0.99
N LEU A 107 -21.17 -17.59 0.56
CA LEU A 107 -21.36 -19.03 0.30
C LEU A 107 -21.79 -19.36 -1.13
N ALA A 108 -21.72 -18.41 -2.07
CA ALA A 108 -21.63 -18.82 -3.48
C ALA A 108 -20.44 -19.78 -3.61
N PRO A 109 -20.51 -20.83 -4.45
CA PRO A 109 -19.33 -21.63 -4.73
C PRO A 109 -18.29 -20.69 -5.34
N ARG A 110 -17.39 -20.15 -4.51
CA ARG A 110 -16.09 -19.72 -4.96
C ARG A 110 -15.55 -20.94 -5.68
N THR A 111 -15.17 -20.76 -6.94
CA THR A 111 -14.45 -21.73 -7.76
C THR A 111 -13.39 -22.44 -6.91
N LEU A 112 -13.02 -23.66 -7.29
CA LEU A 112 -12.21 -24.64 -6.53
C LEU A 112 -10.88 -24.16 -5.88
N GLU A 113 -10.55 -22.87 -5.94
CA GLU A 113 -9.33 -22.20 -5.49
C GLU A 113 -9.37 -21.66 -4.04
N SER A 114 -10.47 -21.78 -3.28
CA SER A 114 -10.60 -21.14 -1.94
C SER A 114 -10.60 -22.07 -0.72
N ARG A 115 -9.95 -23.24 -0.80
CA ARG A 115 -9.93 -24.19 0.34
C ARG A 115 -9.01 -23.80 1.51
N ASP A 116 -8.07 -22.85 1.30
CA ASP A 116 -7.01 -22.54 2.29
C ASP A 116 -6.92 -21.06 2.73
N GLN A 117 -7.93 -20.22 2.44
CA GLN A 117 -7.93 -18.84 2.98
C GLN A 117 -8.42 -18.79 4.44
N PRO A 118 -7.72 -18.12 5.37
CA PRO A 118 -8.18 -17.91 6.74
C PRO A 118 -9.48 -17.09 6.79
N PRO A 119 -10.31 -17.23 7.85
CA PRO A 119 -11.58 -16.49 7.96
C PRO A 119 -11.35 -14.97 7.95
N ASP A 120 -12.26 -14.20 7.34
CA ASP A 120 -12.30 -12.76 7.55
C ASP A 120 -12.80 -12.46 8.97
N TRP A 121 -11.85 -12.16 9.86
CA TRP A 121 -12.08 -12.09 11.31
C TRP A 121 -12.84 -10.86 11.80
N GLY A 122 -13.12 -9.87 10.95
CA GLY A 122 -13.92 -8.69 11.31
C GLY A 122 -15.36 -8.74 10.77
N ASP A 123 -15.78 -9.84 10.16
CA ASP A 123 -17.20 -10.15 10.02
C ASP A 123 -17.64 -11.15 11.09
N LEU A 124 -18.36 -10.66 12.10
CA LEU A 124 -18.96 -11.46 13.17
C LEU A 124 -19.77 -12.65 12.62
N ASP A 125 -20.40 -12.49 11.45
CA ASP A 125 -21.16 -13.55 10.78
C ASP A 125 -20.24 -14.68 10.25
N THR A 126 -19.11 -14.34 9.64
CA THR A 126 -18.10 -15.28 9.13
C THR A 126 -17.42 -16.05 10.26
N VAL A 127 -17.10 -15.36 11.35
CA VAL A 127 -16.47 -15.93 12.55
C VAL A 127 -17.39 -16.94 13.24
N LEU A 128 -18.67 -16.60 13.43
CA LEU A 128 -19.67 -17.50 14.00
C LEU A 128 -19.98 -18.68 13.07
N HIS A 129 -19.97 -18.47 11.75
CA HIS A 129 -20.14 -19.53 10.74
C HIS A 129 -19.02 -20.57 10.79
N HIS A 130 -17.75 -20.15 10.86
CA HIS A 130 -16.61 -21.06 10.95
C HIS A 130 -16.69 -21.96 12.20
N TYR A 131 -17.18 -21.41 13.32
CA TYR A 131 -17.41 -22.16 14.56
C TYR A 131 -18.59 -23.15 14.46
N ALA A 132 -19.73 -22.73 13.90
CA ALA A 132 -20.88 -23.60 13.68
C ALA A 132 -20.53 -24.81 12.79
N LYS A 133 -19.66 -24.60 11.78
CA LYS A 133 -19.16 -25.65 10.88
C LYS A 133 -18.20 -26.62 11.58
N ARG A 134 -17.28 -26.14 12.43
CA ARG A 134 -16.35 -27.00 13.20
C ARG A 134 -17.07 -27.90 14.19
N LYS A 135 -18.16 -27.42 14.79
CA LYS A 135 -19.03 -28.21 15.68
C LYS A 135 -19.78 -29.32 14.93
N ALA A 136 -20.08 -29.12 13.65
CA ALA A 136 -20.71 -30.13 12.78
C ALA A 136 -19.73 -31.21 12.29
N VAL A 137 -18.43 -30.90 12.21
CA VAL A 137 -17.38 -31.83 11.73
C VAL A 137 -16.80 -32.71 12.87
N SER A 138 -16.97 -32.32 14.14
CA SER A 138 -16.55 -33.12 15.31
C SER A 138 -17.40 -34.38 15.58
N GLY A 139 -18.25 -34.80 14.63
CA GLY A 139 -19.01 -36.05 14.70
C GLY A 139 -18.21 -37.31 14.38
N THR A 140 -16.97 -37.20 13.86
CA THR A 140 -16.14 -38.36 13.51
C THR A 140 -14.66 -38.12 13.82
N ASN A 141 -14.14 -38.93 14.75
CA ASN A 141 -12.74 -39.17 15.12
C ASN A 141 -11.65 -38.38 14.35
N SER A 142 -11.07 -37.35 14.97
CA SER A 142 -9.62 -37.10 14.96
C SER A 142 -9.24 -36.01 15.99
N THR A 143 -8.14 -36.29 16.69
CA THR A 143 -7.35 -35.46 17.61
C THR A 143 -7.84 -34.05 17.98
N SER A 144 -8.10 -33.90 19.28
CA SER A 144 -8.34 -32.66 20.02
C SER A 144 -7.23 -31.61 19.81
N THR A 145 -7.51 -30.57 19.04
CA THR A 145 -7.03 -29.23 19.41
C THR A 145 -8.09 -28.66 20.34
N SER A 146 -7.72 -28.39 21.59
CA SER A 146 -8.68 -28.02 22.63
C SER A 146 -9.41 -26.72 22.28
N ILE A 147 -10.70 -26.64 22.63
CA ILE A 147 -11.51 -25.42 22.50
C ILE A 147 -10.89 -24.25 23.31
N ALA A 148 -10.03 -24.55 24.29
CA ALA A 148 -9.37 -23.57 25.14
C ALA A 148 -8.26 -22.77 24.43
N ASP A 149 -7.75 -23.26 23.29
CA ASP A 149 -6.65 -22.61 22.55
C ASP A 149 -7.17 -21.72 21.38
N SER A 150 -8.49 -21.51 21.28
CA SER A 150 -9.08 -20.68 20.23
C SER A 150 -9.22 -19.22 20.70
N PRO A 151 -8.77 -18.22 19.90
CA PRO A 151 -8.96 -16.78 20.20
C PRO A 151 -10.42 -16.37 20.47
N LEU A 152 -11.38 -17.19 20.02
CA LEU A 152 -12.82 -16.99 20.21
C LEU A 152 -13.31 -17.31 21.64
N ALA A 153 -12.61 -18.18 22.37
CA ALA A 153 -12.95 -18.52 23.74
C ALA A 153 -12.73 -17.31 24.68
N GLU A 154 -11.77 -16.45 24.36
CA GLU A 154 -11.50 -15.21 25.09
C GLU A 154 -12.42 -14.06 24.64
N TRP A 155 -12.75 -13.96 23.35
CA TRP A 155 -13.53 -12.83 22.81
C TRP A 155 -15.04 -12.91 23.07
N LEU A 156 -15.69 -14.07 22.86
CA LEU A 156 -17.15 -14.19 22.94
C LEU A 156 -17.73 -13.80 24.33
N PRO A 157 -17.10 -14.15 25.46
CA PRO A 157 -17.52 -13.66 26.77
C PRO A 157 -17.49 -12.14 26.89
N GLU A 158 -16.49 -11.46 26.31
CA GLU A 158 -16.36 -10.00 26.32
C GLU A 158 -17.49 -9.35 25.53
N VAL A 159 -17.79 -9.86 24.32
CA VAL A 159 -18.93 -9.39 23.51
C VAL A 159 -20.22 -9.51 24.28
N ILE A 160 -20.52 -10.69 24.85
CA ILE A 160 -21.75 -10.93 25.61
C ILE A 160 -21.83 -9.99 26.82
N ARG A 161 -20.71 -9.70 27.49
CA ARG A 161 -20.66 -8.76 28.61
C ARG A 161 -21.02 -7.34 28.17
N ALA A 162 -20.55 -6.90 27.00
CA ALA A 162 -20.83 -5.57 26.43
C ALA A 162 -22.29 -5.39 25.95
N LEU A 163 -23.00 -6.47 25.64
CA LEU A 163 -24.41 -6.42 25.24
C LEU A 163 -25.33 -6.19 26.45
N GLY A 164 -26.31 -5.29 26.32
CA GLY A 164 -27.37 -5.10 27.32
C GLY A 164 -28.41 -6.24 27.29
N PRO A 165 -29.33 -6.35 28.27
CA PRO A 165 -30.28 -7.47 28.36
C PRO A 165 -31.14 -7.68 27.09
N ARG A 166 -31.64 -6.58 26.51
CA ARG A 166 -32.44 -6.63 25.27
C ARG A 166 -31.60 -6.98 24.04
N GLU A 167 -30.38 -6.46 23.96
CA GLU A 167 -29.43 -6.77 22.88
C GLU A 167 -28.99 -8.24 22.94
N ARG A 168 -28.74 -8.78 24.13
CA ARG A 168 -28.45 -10.22 24.34
C ARG A 168 -29.60 -11.09 23.85
N ASN A 169 -30.85 -10.73 24.17
CA ASN A 169 -32.01 -11.48 23.71
C ASN A 169 -32.12 -11.46 22.18
N VAL A 170 -31.97 -10.27 21.56
CA VAL A 170 -31.92 -10.15 20.09
C VAL A 170 -30.75 -10.92 19.49
N PHE A 171 -29.56 -10.89 20.12
CA PHE A 171 -28.38 -11.65 19.69
C PHE A 171 -28.64 -13.16 19.74
N VAL A 172 -29.18 -13.68 20.84
CA VAL A 172 -29.53 -15.11 20.96
C VAL A 172 -30.56 -15.50 19.89
N LYS A 173 -31.63 -14.72 19.76
CA LYS A 173 -32.69 -14.98 18.77
C LYS A 173 -32.19 -14.94 17.33
N HIS A 174 -31.31 -14.00 17.02
CA HIS A 174 -30.80 -13.82 15.67
C HIS A 174 -29.69 -14.83 15.33
N PHE A 175 -28.69 -14.99 16.20
CA PHE A 175 -27.50 -15.78 15.91
C PHE A 175 -27.63 -17.25 16.32
N TYR A 176 -28.35 -17.57 17.40
CA TYR A 176 -28.56 -18.95 17.86
C TYR A 176 -29.88 -19.54 17.37
N GLU A 177 -31.00 -18.83 17.53
CA GLU A 177 -32.31 -19.33 17.10
C GLU A 177 -32.50 -19.17 15.57
N GLN A 178 -31.73 -18.28 14.92
CA GLN A 178 -31.81 -17.93 13.49
C GLN A 178 -33.17 -17.39 13.07
N LEU A 179 -33.81 -16.63 13.95
CA LEU A 179 -35.02 -15.89 13.62
C LEU A 179 -34.68 -14.70 12.72
N SER A 180 -35.53 -14.45 11.73
CA SER A 180 -35.45 -13.26 10.89
C SER A 180 -35.75 -11.99 11.70
N PRO A 181 -35.30 -10.80 11.26
CA PRO A 181 -35.65 -9.55 11.93
C PRO A 181 -37.15 -9.33 12.09
N GLN A 182 -37.99 -9.91 11.22
CA GLN A 182 -39.45 -9.92 11.31
C GLN A 182 -39.95 -10.82 12.43
N GLU A 183 -39.49 -12.07 12.49
CA GLU A 183 -39.87 -13.01 13.56
C GLU A 183 -39.36 -12.56 14.94
N ILE A 184 -38.19 -11.92 15.00
CA ILE A 184 -37.68 -11.31 16.23
C ILE A 184 -38.57 -10.12 16.64
N ALA A 185 -39.00 -9.31 15.68
CA ALA A 185 -39.88 -8.17 15.92
C ALA A 185 -41.24 -8.63 16.47
N GLU A 186 -41.82 -9.66 15.88
CA GLU A 186 -43.06 -10.31 16.36
C GLU A 186 -42.87 -10.95 17.74
N SER A 187 -41.77 -11.69 17.94
CA SER A 187 -41.47 -12.35 19.23
C SER A 187 -41.22 -11.38 20.38
N LEU A 188 -40.76 -10.16 20.08
CA LEU A 188 -40.44 -9.13 21.07
C LEU A 188 -41.44 -7.98 21.10
N ASP A 189 -42.59 -8.13 20.43
CA ASP A 189 -43.65 -7.12 20.28
C ASP A 189 -43.08 -5.73 19.95
N THR A 190 -42.29 -5.67 18.88
CA THR A 190 -41.59 -4.46 18.44
C THR A 190 -41.62 -4.38 16.91
N ASN A 191 -41.17 -3.26 16.34
CA ASN A 191 -41.04 -3.13 14.89
C ASN A 191 -39.69 -3.64 14.36
N VAL A 192 -39.70 -4.03 13.08
CA VAL A 192 -38.54 -4.57 12.34
C VAL A 192 -37.37 -3.58 12.33
N ASN A 193 -37.63 -2.29 12.10
CA ASN A 193 -36.62 -1.23 12.10
C ASN A 193 -35.84 -1.15 13.44
N THR A 194 -36.51 -1.42 14.56
CA THR A 194 -35.89 -1.46 15.89
C THR A 194 -34.96 -2.66 16.01
N ILE A 195 -35.32 -3.81 15.43
CA ILE A 195 -34.45 -4.99 15.40
C ILE A 195 -33.22 -4.75 14.53
N HIS A 196 -33.38 -4.18 13.32
CA HIS A 196 -32.22 -3.82 12.48
C HIS A 196 -31.27 -2.84 13.19
N LYS A 197 -31.80 -1.80 13.84
CA LYS A 197 -30.99 -0.87 14.66
C LYS A 197 -30.29 -1.58 15.82
N THR A 198 -30.95 -2.56 16.45
CA THR A 198 -30.38 -3.33 17.56
C THR A 198 -29.27 -4.27 17.08
N LEU A 199 -29.46 -4.97 15.96
CA LEU A 199 -28.46 -5.83 15.33
C LEU A 199 -27.23 -5.03 14.87
N SER A 200 -27.44 -3.85 14.29
CA SER A 200 -26.35 -2.93 13.95
C SER A 200 -25.53 -2.51 15.18
N ARG A 201 -26.19 -2.19 16.30
CA ARG A 201 -25.50 -1.88 17.58
C ARG A 201 -24.75 -3.08 18.14
N ILE A 202 -25.34 -4.27 18.08
CA ILE A 202 -24.70 -5.52 18.50
C ILE A 202 -23.42 -5.77 17.70
N ARG A 203 -23.49 -5.65 16.36
CA ARG A 203 -22.32 -5.78 15.47
C ARG A 203 -21.22 -4.79 15.85
N ARG A 204 -21.58 -3.51 16.06
CA ARG A 204 -20.62 -2.48 16.47
C ARG A 204 -19.96 -2.80 17.82
N LYS A 205 -20.74 -3.20 18.83
CA LYS A 205 -20.19 -3.59 20.15
C LYS A 205 -19.29 -4.81 20.09
N ALA A 206 -19.62 -5.77 19.23
CA ALA A 206 -18.77 -6.94 19.02
C ALA A 206 -17.43 -6.55 18.39
N GLU A 207 -17.47 -5.68 17.38
CA GLU A 207 -16.27 -5.12 16.75
C GLU A 207 -15.42 -4.32 17.75
N ASP A 208 -16.04 -3.43 18.54
CA ASP A 208 -15.37 -2.66 19.60
C ASP A 208 -14.65 -3.60 20.60
N SER A 209 -15.36 -4.65 21.07
CA SER A 209 -14.81 -5.62 22.03
C SER A 209 -13.65 -6.43 21.43
N ARG A 210 -13.67 -6.66 20.11
CA ARG A 210 -12.58 -7.35 19.39
C ARG A 210 -11.33 -6.49 19.36
N ILE A 211 -11.46 -5.24 18.94
CA ILE A 211 -10.34 -4.29 18.87
C ILE A 211 -9.72 -4.09 20.25
N GLU A 212 -10.55 -4.01 21.30
CA GLU A 212 -10.05 -3.90 22.67
C GLU A 212 -9.26 -5.15 23.10
N LEU A 213 -9.70 -6.35 22.72
CA LEU A 213 -8.96 -7.59 22.96
C LEU A 213 -7.66 -7.63 22.16
N ASP A 214 -7.68 -7.22 20.89
CA ASP A 214 -6.51 -7.17 20.01
C ASP A 214 -5.45 -6.19 20.58
N ILE A 215 -5.88 -4.99 21.03
CA ILE A 215 -5.01 -4.02 21.73
C ILE A 215 -4.41 -4.64 22.98
N ARG A 216 -5.23 -5.22 23.86
CA ARG A 216 -4.74 -5.84 25.11
C ARG A 216 -3.75 -6.96 24.82
N THR A 217 -4.04 -7.78 23.80
CA THR A 217 -3.17 -8.88 23.38
C THR A 217 -1.83 -8.34 22.86
N GLN A 218 -1.87 -7.31 22.03
CA GLN A 218 -0.67 -6.66 21.50
C GLN A 218 0.18 -6.02 22.60
N ILE A 219 -0.44 -5.27 23.51
CA ILE A 219 0.22 -4.71 24.69
C ILE A 219 0.85 -5.86 25.49
N ARG A 220 0.13 -6.96 25.73
CA ARG A 220 0.63 -8.13 26.49
C ARG A 220 1.85 -8.78 25.83
N VAL A 221 1.79 -9.02 24.52
CA VAL A 221 2.89 -9.60 23.73
C VAL A 221 4.14 -8.72 23.84
N HIS A 222 4.00 -7.40 23.67
CA HIS A 222 5.11 -6.45 23.79
C HIS A 222 5.61 -6.28 25.23
N THR A 223 4.72 -6.28 26.21
CA THR A 223 5.07 -6.14 27.63
C THR A 223 5.71 -7.39 28.21
N SER A 224 5.48 -8.59 27.66
CA SER A 224 6.25 -9.78 28.01
C SER A 224 7.72 -9.73 27.54
N ALA A 225 8.04 -8.92 26.54
CA ALA A 225 9.42 -8.70 26.07
C ALA A 225 10.14 -7.56 26.82
N ARG A 226 9.39 -6.58 27.37
CA ARG A 226 9.95 -5.35 27.97
C ARG A 226 9.58 -5.09 29.44
N GLY A 227 8.69 -5.84 30.10
CA GLY A 227 8.46 -5.76 31.55
C GLY A 227 7.18 -5.07 32.03
N GLY A 228 6.01 -5.41 31.46
CA GLY A 228 4.70 -4.96 31.94
C GLY A 228 4.19 -3.66 31.31
N SER A 229 2.89 -3.33 31.55
CA SER A 229 2.21 -2.11 31.08
C SER A 229 2.98 -0.85 31.45
N ARG A 230 3.05 0.14 30.55
CA ARG A 230 3.84 1.36 30.76
C ARG A 230 3.07 2.62 30.42
N THR A 231 3.47 3.70 31.07
CA THR A 231 3.12 5.06 30.71
C THR A 231 4.42 5.80 30.43
N VAL A 232 4.58 6.29 29.20
CA VAL A 232 5.77 7.05 28.78
C VAL A 232 5.32 8.39 28.26
N VAL A 233 5.92 9.46 28.79
CA VAL A 233 5.59 10.84 28.43
C VAL A 233 6.88 11.59 28.18
N LEU A 234 7.06 12.06 26.94
CA LEU A 234 8.14 12.97 26.56
C LEU A 234 7.79 14.41 26.92
N ASN A 235 8.73 15.32 26.70
CA ASN A 235 8.48 16.75 26.87
C ASN A 235 7.33 17.18 25.96
N LYS A 236 6.29 17.76 26.56
CA LYS A 236 5.12 18.23 25.84
C LYS A 236 5.54 19.34 24.84
N PRO A 237 5.22 19.20 23.54
CA PRO A 237 5.54 20.23 22.55
C PRO A 237 4.70 21.50 22.78
N THR A 238 5.35 22.67 22.72
CA THR A 238 4.74 23.99 22.89
C THR A 238 4.14 24.51 21.57
N ILE A 239 3.17 23.78 21.03
CA ILE A 239 2.58 24.05 19.71
C ILE A 239 1.43 25.08 19.72
N GLN A 240 0.88 25.40 20.90
CA GLN A 240 -0.28 26.30 21.07
C GLN A 240 0.08 27.77 21.27
N ASP A 241 1.34 28.06 21.58
CA ASP A 241 1.77 29.40 21.97
C ASP A 241 1.96 30.34 20.77
N GLU A 242 1.94 29.79 19.56
CA GLU A 242 2.12 30.53 18.30
C GLU A 242 0.90 30.32 17.38
N PRO A 243 0.08 31.35 17.11
CA PRO A 243 -1.07 31.22 16.23
C PRO A 243 -0.61 30.94 14.80
N LEU A 244 -1.24 29.95 14.16
CA LEU A 244 -0.98 29.62 12.76
C LEU A 244 -1.37 30.79 11.84
N PRO A 245 -0.49 31.24 10.95
CA PRO A 245 -0.78 32.31 10.01
C PRO A 245 -1.75 31.86 8.90
N HIS A 246 -1.79 30.56 8.59
CA HIS A 246 -2.70 29.95 7.63
C HIS A 246 -2.86 28.44 7.94
N GLN A 247 -4.02 27.83 7.69
CA GLN A 247 -4.20 26.39 7.95
C GLN A 247 -3.26 25.52 7.10
N GLY A 248 -2.98 25.94 5.87
CA GLY A 248 -2.04 25.26 4.99
C GLY A 248 -0.59 25.16 5.52
N VAL A 249 -0.23 25.85 6.60
CA VAL A 249 1.12 25.70 7.20
C VAL A 249 1.12 24.84 8.46
N ALA A 250 -0.02 24.20 8.79
CA ALA A 250 -0.15 23.34 9.96
C ALA A 250 0.88 22.20 9.97
N PHE A 251 1.20 21.60 8.82
CA PHE A 251 2.19 20.53 8.75
C PHE A 251 3.61 21.05 9.02
N ALA A 252 4.00 22.20 8.47
CA ALA A 252 5.32 22.78 8.69
C ALA A 252 5.48 23.20 10.16
N ASN A 253 4.40 23.70 10.76
CA ASN A 253 4.34 23.97 12.19
C ASN A 253 4.52 22.69 13.02
N ALA A 254 3.84 21.61 12.66
CA ALA A 254 4.01 20.31 13.31
C ALA A 254 5.45 19.81 13.22
N PHE A 255 6.11 19.95 12.06
CA PHE A 255 7.51 19.56 11.87
C PHE A 255 8.45 20.42 12.71
N TYR A 256 8.24 21.74 12.72
CA TYR A 256 9.01 22.66 13.53
C TYR A 256 8.97 22.29 15.02
N HIS A 257 7.77 22.03 15.56
CA HIS A 257 7.63 21.65 16.97
C HIS A 257 8.10 20.21 17.24
N LEU A 258 7.94 19.28 16.29
CA LEU A 258 8.48 17.92 16.38
C LEU A 258 10.00 17.93 16.51
N LEU A 259 10.69 18.63 15.61
CA LEU A 259 12.14 18.70 15.58
C LEU A 259 12.70 19.41 16.82
N ARG A 260 12.03 20.46 17.31
CA ARG A 260 12.42 21.11 18.56
C ARG A 260 12.20 20.23 19.78
N ALA A 261 11.16 19.39 19.79
CA ALA A 261 10.90 18.45 20.88
C ALA A 261 12.02 17.41 21.04
N VAL A 262 12.74 17.09 19.96
CA VAL A 262 13.91 16.18 19.97
C VAL A 262 15.24 16.93 20.14
N GLY A 263 15.20 18.23 20.43
CA GLY A 263 16.37 19.05 20.73
C GLY A 263 17.01 19.78 19.55
N SER A 264 16.43 19.68 18.35
CA SER A 264 16.91 20.39 17.17
C SER A 264 16.75 21.91 17.31
N LYS A 265 17.74 22.67 16.84
CA LYS A 265 17.74 24.15 16.87
C LYS A 265 17.24 24.78 15.58
N VAL A 266 16.43 24.05 14.81
CA VAL A 266 15.92 24.52 13.52
C VAL A 266 15.06 25.77 13.65
N SER A 267 15.24 26.70 12.71
CA SER A 267 14.31 27.83 12.52
C SER A 267 13.07 27.40 11.71
N MET A 268 11.98 28.18 11.78
CA MET A 268 10.82 27.93 10.92
C MET A 268 11.19 28.07 9.44
N ALA A 269 12.07 29.02 9.09
CA ALA A 269 12.54 29.21 7.72
C ALA A 269 13.37 28.00 7.25
N GLU A 270 14.13 27.34 8.15
CA GLU A 270 14.84 26.10 7.82
C GLU A 270 13.90 24.94 7.53
N VAL A 271 12.85 24.76 8.35
CA VAL A 271 11.83 23.72 8.14
C VAL A 271 11.12 23.96 6.81
N MET A 272 10.69 25.18 6.56
CA MET A 272 10.00 25.59 5.33
C MET A 272 10.90 25.48 4.10
N GLY A 273 12.16 25.88 4.23
CA GLY A 273 13.15 25.86 3.16
C GLY A 273 13.60 24.44 2.81
N TYR A 274 14.16 23.69 3.76
CA TYR A 274 14.70 22.35 3.49
C TYR A 274 13.62 21.31 3.14
N SER A 275 12.37 21.48 3.60
CA SER A 275 11.25 20.66 3.13
C SER A 275 10.87 20.94 1.66
N GLY A 276 11.33 22.05 1.10
CA GLY A 276 10.96 22.55 -0.22
C GLY A 276 9.63 23.31 -0.24
N TYR A 277 8.90 23.37 0.88
CA TYR A 277 7.56 23.95 0.88
C TYR A 277 7.52 25.46 0.65
N ALA A 278 8.54 26.19 1.12
CA ALA A 278 8.65 27.63 0.91
C ALA A 278 8.60 28.02 -0.57
N PHE A 279 9.00 27.11 -1.46
CA PHE A 279 9.17 27.30 -2.89
C PHE A 279 8.08 26.62 -3.73
N ASN A 280 7.18 25.85 -3.12
CA ASN A 280 6.12 25.15 -3.82
C ASN A 280 5.06 26.16 -4.33
N LEU A 281 4.48 25.88 -5.50
CA LEU A 281 3.25 26.48 -6.01
C LEU A 281 2.42 25.41 -6.74
N ASN A 282 1.27 25.04 -6.18
CA ASN A 282 0.32 24.11 -6.78
C ASN A 282 -1.03 24.79 -7.02
N VAL A 283 -1.62 24.56 -8.21
CA VAL A 283 -2.92 25.09 -8.63
C VAL A 283 -3.72 23.99 -9.32
N LEU A 284 -4.98 23.80 -8.92
CA LEU A 284 -5.89 22.87 -9.61
C LEU A 284 -6.35 23.47 -10.94
N ARG A 285 -6.33 22.69 -12.03
CA ARG A 285 -6.82 23.18 -13.34
C ARG A 285 -8.28 23.60 -13.27
N HIS A 286 -8.61 24.68 -13.97
CA HIS A 286 -9.94 25.25 -14.16
C HIS A 286 -10.59 25.89 -12.91
N THR A 287 -10.06 25.66 -11.71
CA THR A 287 -10.59 26.18 -10.45
C THR A 287 -9.48 26.45 -9.43
N ILE A 288 -9.39 27.67 -8.92
CA ILE A 288 -8.45 28.03 -7.85
C ILE A 288 -9.08 27.69 -6.48
N GLY A 289 -9.08 26.40 -6.12
CA GLY A 289 -9.61 25.91 -4.85
C GLY A 289 -8.66 26.14 -3.67
N ALA A 290 -9.19 26.21 -2.45
CA ALA A 290 -8.40 26.39 -1.21
C ALA A 290 -7.50 25.17 -0.91
N GLU A 291 -7.85 24.02 -1.46
CA GLU A 291 -7.15 22.74 -1.36
C GLU A 291 -5.91 22.66 -2.27
N SER A 292 -5.82 23.52 -3.30
CA SER A 292 -4.80 23.43 -4.36
C SER A 292 -3.36 23.28 -3.86
N PRO A 293 -2.89 24.03 -2.83
CA PRO A 293 -1.51 23.96 -2.36
C PRO A 293 -1.14 22.64 -1.68
N MET A 294 -2.14 21.83 -1.29
CA MET A 294 -1.98 20.56 -0.56
C MET A 294 -2.11 19.33 -1.48
N LEU A 295 -2.24 19.52 -2.80
CA LEU A 295 -2.42 18.43 -3.77
C LEU A 295 -1.10 17.80 -4.21
N TRP A 296 -0.45 17.11 -3.29
CA TRP A 296 0.81 16.40 -3.49
C TRP A 296 0.73 14.96 -2.98
N ASP A 297 1.67 14.13 -3.43
CA ASP A 297 1.95 12.85 -2.76
C ASP A 297 2.60 13.12 -1.39
N TRP A 298 1.79 13.01 -0.33
CA TRP A 298 2.19 13.28 1.05
C TRP A 298 3.30 12.37 1.53
N ASP A 299 3.34 11.11 1.10
CA ASP A 299 4.30 10.12 1.56
C ASP A 299 5.70 10.44 1.05
N THR A 300 5.80 10.69 -0.25
CA THR A 300 7.03 11.15 -0.89
C THR A 300 7.44 12.52 -0.36
N PHE A 301 6.48 13.44 -0.16
CA PHE A 301 6.76 14.78 0.33
C PHE A 301 7.38 14.77 1.74
N ILE A 302 6.71 14.12 2.69
CA ILE A 302 7.10 14.09 4.12
C ILE A 302 8.42 13.35 4.30
N SER A 303 8.56 12.17 3.68
CA SER A 303 9.78 11.36 3.80
C SER A 303 11.01 12.13 3.30
N ASN A 304 10.90 12.78 2.13
CA ASN A 304 11.98 13.59 1.58
C ASN A 304 12.24 14.87 2.39
N ALA A 305 11.20 15.49 2.95
CA ALA A 305 11.35 16.66 3.80
C ALA A 305 12.13 16.32 5.07
N LEU A 306 11.77 15.24 5.78
CA LEU A 306 12.48 14.80 6.98
C LEU A 306 13.91 14.36 6.68
N LEU A 307 14.11 13.65 5.56
CA LEU A 307 15.44 13.27 5.09
C LEU A 307 16.31 14.50 4.84
N ASN A 308 15.79 15.51 4.14
CA ASN A 308 16.57 16.72 3.89
C ASN A 308 16.76 17.59 5.14
N LEU A 309 15.92 17.42 6.16
CA LEU A 309 16.07 18.03 7.49
C LEU A 309 17.07 17.28 8.39
N GLY A 310 17.59 16.13 7.95
CA GLY A 310 18.63 15.39 8.66
C GLY A 310 18.13 14.15 9.41
N TYR A 311 16.91 13.69 9.16
CA TYR A 311 16.29 12.60 9.90
C TYR A 311 15.87 11.44 9.01
N HIS A 312 16.10 10.21 9.48
CA HIS A 312 15.38 9.06 8.98
C HIS A 312 13.95 9.09 9.50
N SER A 313 13.00 8.67 8.67
CA SER A 313 11.60 8.54 9.06
C SER A 313 11.02 7.24 8.55
N ASN A 314 9.99 6.78 9.25
CA ASN A 314 9.16 5.63 8.90
C ASN A 314 7.70 6.06 9.04
N TYR A 315 6.83 5.49 8.19
CA TYR A 315 5.44 5.89 8.14
C TYR A 315 4.51 4.74 7.78
N VAL A 316 3.22 4.96 8.06
CA VAL A 316 2.12 4.09 7.64
C VAL A 316 1.11 4.95 6.88
N ASP A 317 0.83 4.58 5.63
CA ASP A 317 -0.23 5.15 4.79
C ASP A 317 -1.41 4.18 4.64
N TYR A 318 -2.63 4.69 4.80
CA TYR A 318 -3.89 3.96 4.65
C TYR A 318 -4.56 4.13 3.27
N GLN A 319 -4.12 5.06 2.39
CA GLN A 319 -4.63 5.22 1.02
C GLN A 319 -4.29 4.04 0.11
N HIS A 320 -3.12 3.43 0.27
CA HIS A 320 -2.71 2.23 -0.47
C HIS A 320 -3.62 1.00 -0.25
N PHE A 321 -4.53 1.05 0.72
CA PHE A 321 -5.38 -0.09 1.11
C PHE A 321 -6.87 0.10 0.77
N LYS A 322 -7.24 1.15 0.02
CA LYS A 322 -8.65 1.44 -0.35
C LYS A 322 -9.35 0.30 -1.11
N ASN A 323 -8.60 -0.61 -1.74
CA ASN A 323 -9.16 -1.77 -2.45
C ASN A 323 -9.30 -3.03 -1.58
N ALA A 324 -8.76 -3.05 -0.37
CA ALA A 324 -8.79 -4.23 0.49
C ALA A 324 -10.10 -4.29 1.29
N ALA A 325 -11.10 -4.98 0.72
CA ALA A 325 -12.35 -5.33 1.38
C ALA A 325 -12.22 -6.34 2.55
N ALA A 326 -11.07 -6.40 3.25
CA ALA A 326 -10.79 -7.36 4.32
C ALA A 326 -10.46 -6.64 5.63
N SER A 327 -11.35 -6.76 6.61
CA SER A 327 -11.23 -6.21 7.96
C SER A 327 -9.98 -6.67 8.73
N ALA A 328 -9.40 -7.82 8.36
CA ALA A 328 -8.16 -8.36 8.91
C ALA A 328 -6.95 -7.44 8.67
N HIS A 329 -6.82 -6.86 7.48
CA HIS A 329 -5.72 -5.93 7.14
C HIS A 329 -5.82 -4.63 7.93
N LYS A 330 -7.04 -4.10 8.10
CA LYS A 330 -7.29 -2.92 8.93
C LYS A 330 -6.89 -3.13 10.39
N THR A 331 -7.14 -4.34 10.91
CA THR A 331 -6.77 -4.75 12.27
C THR A 331 -5.24 -4.82 12.43
N ARG A 332 -4.56 -5.46 11.47
CA ARG A 332 -3.09 -5.58 11.44
C ARG A 332 -2.43 -4.20 11.37
N ASN A 333 -2.93 -3.32 10.52
CA ASN A 333 -2.34 -1.99 10.29
C ASN A 333 -2.45 -1.07 11.51
N PHE A 334 -3.58 -1.08 12.24
CA PHE A 334 -3.69 -0.23 13.43
C PHE A 334 -2.77 -0.72 14.55
N LEU A 335 -2.62 -2.05 14.75
CA LEU A 335 -1.71 -2.60 15.75
C LEU A 335 -0.26 -2.27 15.42
N TYR A 336 0.12 -2.41 14.15
CA TYR A 336 1.44 -2.01 13.67
C TYR A 336 1.69 -0.51 13.89
N THR A 337 0.73 0.35 13.57
CA THR A 337 0.82 1.79 13.78
C THR A 337 1.00 2.14 15.27
N LEU A 338 0.23 1.48 16.14
CA LEU A 338 0.34 1.66 17.58
C LEU A 338 1.74 1.31 18.09
N ASP A 339 2.30 0.19 17.64
CA ASP A 339 3.64 -0.24 18.04
C ASP A 339 4.72 0.69 17.50
N MET A 340 4.60 1.12 16.24
CA MET A 340 5.55 2.07 15.64
C MET A 340 5.61 3.38 16.44
N ILE A 341 4.45 3.91 16.85
CA ILE A 341 4.37 5.11 17.70
C ILE A 341 4.99 4.85 19.09
N ARG A 342 4.64 3.72 19.73
CA ARG A 342 5.16 3.35 21.06
C ARG A 342 6.67 3.17 21.05
N ASP A 343 7.21 2.45 20.07
CA ASP A 343 8.65 2.24 19.88
C ASP A 343 9.40 3.55 19.61
N SER A 344 8.81 4.46 18.83
CA SER A 344 9.38 5.80 18.63
C SER A 344 9.47 6.58 19.94
N ILE A 345 8.38 6.60 20.72
CA ILE A 345 8.30 7.32 21.99
C ILE A 345 9.27 6.73 23.02
N ASP A 346 9.39 5.39 23.08
CA ASP A 346 10.36 4.69 23.94
C ASP A 346 11.81 5.09 23.62
N ARG A 347 12.12 5.39 22.35
CA ARG A 347 13.44 5.90 21.90
C ARG A 347 13.63 7.40 22.14
N GLY A 348 12.61 8.10 22.66
CA GLY A 348 12.66 9.54 22.91
C GLY A 348 12.19 10.41 21.74
N TYR A 349 11.63 9.83 20.67
CA TYR A 349 11.16 10.55 19.50
C TYR A 349 9.62 10.62 19.49
N PRO A 350 9.02 11.82 19.53
CA PRO A 350 7.58 11.97 19.32
C PRO A 350 7.18 11.50 17.90
N ALA A 351 5.91 11.18 17.72
CA ALA A 351 5.35 10.80 16.43
C ALA A 351 4.43 11.90 15.89
N LEU A 352 4.24 11.95 14.58
CA LEU A 352 3.15 12.69 13.94
C LEU A 352 2.02 11.71 13.63
N LEU A 353 0.80 12.13 13.93
CA LEU A 353 -0.39 11.34 13.67
C LEU A 353 -1.45 12.23 13.01
N SER A 354 -1.94 11.81 11.85
CA SER A 354 -2.96 12.57 11.13
C SER A 354 -4.34 12.42 11.74
N SER A 355 -5.18 13.43 11.56
CA SER A 355 -6.62 13.44 11.92
C SER A 355 -6.94 13.03 13.37
N ALA A 356 -5.94 12.88 14.24
CA ALA A 356 -6.12 12.43 15.62
C ALA A 356 -6.76 13.50 16.50
N MET A 357 -6.52 14.76 16.15
CA MET A 357 -7.00 15.95 16.84
C MET A 357 -7.51 16.95 15.80
N SER A 358 -7.82 18.17 16.20
CA SER A 358 -8.55 19.18 15.41
C SER A 358 -7.89 19.61 14.11
N TYR A 359 -6.59 19.42 13.95
CA TYR A 359 -5.82 19.69 12.72
C TYR A 359 -5.37 18.39 12.04
N ASP A 360 -4.99 18.51 10.76
CA ASP A 360 -4.56 17.39 9.92
C ASP A 360 -3.39 16.60 10.50
N LEU A 361 -2.51 17.22 11.30
CA LEU A 361 -1.39 16.55 11.97
C LEU A 361 -1.29 16.97 13.44
N ALA A 362 -1.21 15.98 14.33
CA ALA A 362 -0.95 16.13 15.76
C ALA A 362 0.37 15.49 16.15
N ILE A 363 1.07 16.07 17.13
CA ILE A 363 2.29 15.50 17.70
C ILE A 363 1.91 14.60 18.87
N VAL A 364 2.18 13.31 18.76
CA VAL A 364 2.05 12.32 19.82
C VAL A 364 3.35 12.27 20.61
N TYR A 365 3.30 12.70 21.86
CA TYR A 365 4.48 12.83 22.74
C TYR A 365 4.44 11.84 23.92
N GLY A 366 3.44 10.97 23.98
CA GLY A 366 3.36 9.97 25.03
C GLY A 366 2.27 8.94 24.79
N TYR A 367 2.27 7.90 25.61
CA TYR A 367 1.25 6.87 25.63
C TYR A 367 1.03 6.34 27.05
N ASP A 368 -0.16 5.80 27.29
CA ASP A 368 -0.60 5.18 28.53
C ASP A 368 -1.29 3.85 28.20
N ASP A 369 -0.58 2.75 28.40
CA ASP A 369 -1.07 1.40 28.13
C ASP A 369 -2.20 1.00 29.10
N GLU A 370 -2.21 1.51 30.34
CA GLU A 370 -3.21 1.15 31.35
C GLU A 370 -4.60 1.69 30.97
N ASN A 371 -4.62 2.93 30.49
CA ASN A 371 -5.84 3.60 30.04
C ASN A 371 -6.08 3.48 28.52
N GLN A 372 -5.15 2.88 27.78
CA GLN A 372 -5.17 2.74 26.32
C GLN A 372 -5.30 4.08 25.58
N MET A 373 -4.48 5.06 26.00
CA MET A 373 -4.50 6.44 25.50
C MET A 373 -3.15 6.85 24.91
N LEU A 374 -3.17 7.58 23.81
CA LEU A 374 -2.04 8.38 23.32
C LEU A 374 -2.16 9.81 23.88
N LEU A 375 -1.04 10.43 24.21
CA LEU A 375 -0.96 11.83 24.59
C LEU A 375 -0.52 12.63 23.36
N ALA A 376 -1.41 13.50 22.88
CA ALA A 376 -1.18 14.26 21.66
C ALA A 376 -1.44 15.76 21.85
N ALA A 377 -0.82 16.57 20.99
CA ALA A 377 -1.01 18.00 20.93
C ALA A 377 -1.04 18.50 19.48
N ASP A 378 -1.96 19.42 19.21
CA ASP A 378 -2.04 20.17 17.97
C ASP A 378 -2.11 21.69 18.28
N PRO A 379 -2.12 22.56 17.26
CA PRO A 379 -2.18 24.01 17.45
C PRO A 379 -3.42 24.50 18.24
N GLN A 380 -4.51 23.74 18.30
CA GLN A 380 -5.73 24.14 19.03
C GLN A 380 -5.73 23.62 20.46
N ARG A 381 -5.34 22.37 20.69
CA ARG A 381 -5.50 21.69 21.99
C ARG A 381 -4.51 20.55 22.21
N SER A 382 -4.30 20.23 23.47
CA SER A 382 -3.61 19.01 23.89
C SER A 382 -4.57 18.12 24.66
N GLY A 383 -4.37 16.82 24.58
CA GLY A 383 -5.16 15.87 25.36
C GLY A 383 -4.92 14.43 24.98
N GLU A 384 -5.80 13.57 25.47
CA GLU A 384 -5.76 12.14 25.26
C GLU A 384 -6.50 11.75 23.98
N VAL A 385 -5.90 10.81 23.25
CA VAL A 385 -6.45 10.18 22.04
C VAL A 385 -6.52 8.68 22.29
N PRO A 386 -7.71 8.07 22.38
CA PRO A 386 -7.84 6.63 22.59
C PRO A 386 -7.17 5.81 21.50
N TYR A 387 -6.54 4.66 21.83
CA TYR A 387 -5.89 3.78 20.84
C TYR A 387 -6.84 3.35 19.72
N ARG A 388 -8.10 3.09 20.04
CA ARG A 388 -9.15 2.74 19.06
C ARG A 388 -9.38 3.82 17.99
N THR A 389 -8.96 5.06 18.21
CA THR A 389 -8.99 6.12 17.17
C THR A 389 -8.13 5.74 15.98
N LEU A 390 -7.04 4.98 16.18
CA LEU A 390 -6.21 4.47 15.09
C LEU A 390 -6.95 3.46 14.19
N TYR A 391 -7.99 2.79 14.72
CA TYR A 391 -8.81 1.87 13.94
C TYR A 391 -10.04 2.55 13.33
N TYR A 392 -10.73 3.39 14.10
CA TYR A 392 -11.99 3.99 13.67
C TYR A 392 -11.83 5.30 12.90
N GLY A 393 -10.67 5.95 12.99
CA GLY A 393 -10.52 7.35 12.62
C GLY A 393 -11.18 8.28 13.65
N ASN A 394 -11.12 9.59 13.40
CA ASN A 394 -11.70 10.59 14.28
C ASN A 394 -13.08 11.04 13.75
N PRO A 395 -14.19 10.61 14.39
CA PRO A 395 -15.53 10.86 13.87
C PRO A 395 -15.94 12.34 13.86
N LYS A 396 -15.17 13.24 14.50
CA LYS A 396 -15.43 14.69 14.50
C LYS A 396 -14.83 15.42 13.30
N ILE A 397 -13.91 14.77 12.59
CA ILE A 397 -13.06 15.39 11.55
C ILE A 397 -13.17 14.62 10.25
N ASP A 398 -13.34 13.30 10.33
CA ASP A 398 -13.58 12.41 9.20
C ASP A 398 -14.94 12.71 8.56
N HIS A 399 -14.95 13.64 7.61
CA HIS A 399 -16.00 13.69 6.60
C HIS A 399 -15.91 12.43 5.72
N ALA A 400 -17.04 11.99 5.17
CA ALA A 400 -17.25 10.67 4.56
C ALA A 400 -16.35 10.29 3.35
N ILE A 401 -15.28 11.06 3.06
CA ILE A 401 -14.45 10.94 1.86
C ILE A 401 -12.97 10.59 2.16
N SER A 402 -12.42 10.79 3.38
CA SER A 402 -11.07 10.30 3.73
C SER A 402 -10.95 9.88 5.20
N ARG A 403 -11.10 8.58 5.47
CA ARG A 403 -10.71 7.95 6.75
C ARG A 403 -9.21 7.62 6.74
N GLU A 404 -8.40 8.60 6.37
CA GLU A 404 -6.99 8.38 6.07
C GLU A 404 -6.17 8.80 7.28
N LEU A 405 -5.92 7.82 8.14
CA LEU A 405 -4.99 7.97 9.25
C LEU A 405 -3.58 7.74 8.70
N TYR A 406 -2.64 8.63 9.00
CA TYR A 406 -1.24 8.52 8.66
C TYR A 406 -0.44 8.69 9.93
N ALA A 407 0.60 7.87 10.12
CA ALA A 407 1.54 8.05 11.20
C ALA A 407 2.94 8.17 10.64
N TYR A 408 3.70 9.16 11.11
CA TYR A 408 5.11 9.34 10.77
C TYR A 408 5.93 9.37 12.06
N VAL A 409 7.00 8.58 12.11
CA VAL A 409 7.93 8.53 13.25
C VAL A 409 9.35 8.84 12.79
N LEU A 410 10.15 9.43 13.68
CA LEU A 410 11.58 9.60 13.45
C LEU A 410 12.31 8.32 13.86
N ASP A 411 13.20 7.85 12.99
CA ASP A 411 13.97 6.61 13.20
C ASP A 411 15.43 6.86 13.61
N GLY A 412 15.86 8.12 13.58
CA GLY A 412 17.20 8.54 13.98
C GLY A 412 17.71 9.70 13.13
N GLU A 413 18.87 10.23 13.49
CA GLU A 413 19.56 11.26 12.72
C GLU A 413 20.43 10.64 11.62
N LEU A 414 20.53 11.34 10.49
CA LEU A 414 21.44 11.01 9.41
C LEU A 414 22.89 11.34 9.82
N GLY A 415 23.85 10.57 9.29
CA GLY A 415 25.28 10.80 9.56
C GLY A 415 25.80 12.16 9.05
N ASP A 416 26.92 12.61 9.62
CA ASP A 416 27.50 13.94 9.42
C ASP A 416 27.67 14.35 7.95
N GLU A 417 28.01 13.40 7.06
CA GLU A 417 28.17 13.64 5.63
C GLU A 417 26.88 14.11 4.94
N TYR A 418 25.74 13.56 5.35
CA TYR A 418 24.42 13.94 4.82
C TYR A 418 23.93 15.27 5.37
N GLN A 419 24.39 15.62 6.57
CA GLN A 419 24.01 16.86 7.26
C GLN A 419 24.83 18.06 6.79
N ARG A 420 25.88 17.86 5.98
CA ARG A 420 26.67 18.95 5.40
C ARG A 420 25.76 19.96 4.67
N PRO A 421 25.84 21.26 4.98
CA PRO A 421 24.89 22.25 4.46
C PRO A 421 24.86 22.31 2.93
N GLU A 422 26.00 22.16 2.25
CA GLU A 422 26.10 22.13 0.80
C GLU A 422 25.32 20.97 0.18
N HIS A 423 25.37 19.77 0.79
CA HIS A 423 24.61 18.60 0.31
C HIS A 423 23.10 18.79 0.53
N LYS A 424 22.70 19.35 1.67
CA LYS A 424 21.28 19.68 1.94
C LYS A 424 20.75 20.71 0.93
N LEU A 425 21.56 21.71 0.57
CA LEU A 425 21.21 22.72 -0.42
C LEU A 425 21.13 22.13 -1.84
N ILE A 426 22.06 21.26 -2.24
CA ILE A 426 22.01 20.59 -3.55
C ILE A 426 20.70 19.81 -3.70
N ARG A 427 20.36 18.94 -2.72
CA ARG A 427 19.11 18.15 -2.74
C ARG A 427 17.87 19.04 -2.76
N LEU A 428 17.89 20.13 -1.99
CA LEU A 428 16.82 21.12 -2.00
C LEU A 428 16.65 21.75 -3.39
N LEU A 429 17.73 22.27 -3.98
CA LEU A 429 17.69 22.99 -5.24
C LEU A 429 17.23 22.08 -6.39
N GLU A 430 17.71 20.84 -6.46
CA GLU A 430 17.25 19.86 -7.45
C GLU A 430 15.73 19.65 -7.38
N ARG A 431 15.18 19.57 -6.17
CA ARG A 431 13.74 19.41 -5.95
C ARG A 431 12.96 20.67 -6.33
N VAL A 432 13.41 21.84 -5.89
CA VAL A 432 12.74 23.12 -6.18
C VAL A 432 12.72 23.42 -7.68
N ILE A 433 13.84 23.17 -8.37
CA ILE A 433 13.93 23.37 -9.82
C ILE A 433 13.02 22.38 -10.56
N ARG A 434 13.01 21.09 -10.16
CA ARG A 434 12.10 20.10 -10.74
C ARG A 434 10.63 20.51 -10.58
N HIS A 435 10.24 20.94 -9.38
CA HIS A 435 8.90 21.43 -9.11
C HIS A 435 8.55 22.64 -9.98
N ALA A 436 9.45 23.62 -10.08
CA ALA A 436 9.25 24.80 -10.91
C ALA A 436 9.04 24.45 -12.39
N ASP A 437 9.69 23.39 -12.87
CA ASP A 437 9.63 22.90 -14.25
C ASP A 437 8.44 21.99 -14.57
N GLY A 438 7.51 21.77 -13.63
CA GLY A 438 6.36 20.89 -13.91
C GLY A 438 6.61 19.41 -13.59
N GLY A 439 7.76 19.07 -12.99
CA GLY A 439 8.25 17.69 -12.88
C GLY A 439 7.76 16.91 -11.66
N ASP A 440 7.04 17.55 -10.73
CA ASP A 440 6.52 16.88 -9.55
C ASP A 440 5.25 16.07 -9.88
N TYR A 441 5.12 14.90 -9.24
CA TYR A 441 3.88 14.14 -9.27
C TYR A 441 2.82 14.82 -8.39
N THR A 442 1.71 15.22 -9.00
CA THR A 442 0.56 15.81 -8.32
C THR A 442 -0.70 15.07 -8.71
N PHE A 443 -1.69 14.98 -7.82
CA PHE A 443 -2.98 14.39 -8.15
C PHE A 443 -3.60 15.10 -9.37
N MET A 444 -3.84 14.37 -10.47
CA MET A 444 -4.45 14.96 -11.67
C MET A 444 -5.85 15.48 -11.33
N PRO A 445 -6.23 16.72 -11.70
CA PRO A 445 -5.60 17.62 -12.67
C PRO A 445 -4.87 18.83 -12.04
N CYS A 446 -3.94 18.64 -11.10
CA CYS A 446 -3.12 19.72 -10.55
C CYS A 446 -1.93 20.09 -11.46
N LEU A 447 -1.57 21.38 -11.50
CA LEU A 447 -0.37 21.92 -12.11
C LEU A 447 0.57 22.42 -11.02
N ASN A 448 1.87 22.26 -11.24
CA ASN A 448 2.92 22.69 -10.31
C ASN A 448 3.87 23.70 -10.95
N GLY A 449 4.54 24.48 -10.08
CA GLY A 449 5.61 25.40 -10.48
C GLY A 449 5.16 26.58 -11.34
N LEU A 450 5.99 26.95 -12.32
CA LEU A 450 5.75 28.13 -13.15
C LEU A 450 4.48 28.01 -14.03
N ALA A 451 4.09 26.78 -14.38
CA ALA A 451 2.87 26.51 -15.14
C ALA A 451 1.59 26.75 -14.30
N ALA A 452 1.65 26.65 -12.98
CA ALA A 452 0.53 26.97 -12.11
C ALA A 452 0.20 28.47 -12.08
N TYR A 453 1.19 29.35 -12.29
CA TYR A 453 0.93 30.77 -12.51
C TYR A 453 0.11 31.02 -13.78
N ASP A 454 0.41 30.31 -14.87
CA ASP A 454 -0.33 30.45 -16.13
C ASP A 454 -1.81 30.09 -15.97
N GLU A 455 -2.09 29.01 -15.24
CA GLU A 455 -3.47 28.61 -14.93
C GLU A 455 -4.17 29.65 -14.03
N TRP A 456 -3.46 30.20 -13.04
CA TRP A 456 -4.02 31.22 -12.15
C TRP A 456 -4.33 32.53 -12.91
N ILE A 457 -3.43 32.95 -13.79
CA ILE A 457 -3.63 34.10 -14.69
C ILE A 457 -4.84 33.84 -15.60
N ALA A 458 -4.89 32.68 -16.26
CA ALA A 458 -5.99 32.29 -17.14
C ALA A 458 -7.34 32.25 -16.38
N ALA A 459 -7.36 31.83 -15.11
CA ALA A 459 -8.57 31.81 -14.31
C ALA A 459 -9.11 33.23 -14.02
N PHE A 460 -8.22 34.22 -13.82
CA PHE A 460 -8.62 35.63 -13.72
C PHE A 460 -9.15 36.15 -15.05
N GLU A 461 -8.48 35.87 -16.16
CA GLU A 461 -8.90 36.28 -17.51
C GLU A 461 -10.29 35.72 -17.87
N ASN A 462 -10.50 34.43 -17.59
CA ASN A 462 -11.76 33.72 -17.86
C ASN A 462 -12.83 33.95 -16.79
N SER A 463 -12.51 34.70 -15.72
CA SER A 463 -13.43 35.00 -14.60
C SER A 463 -13.97 33.76 -13.86
N THR A 464 -13.18 32.68 -13.82
CA THR A 464 -13.50 31.41 -13.13
C THR A 464 -12.97 31.32 -11.70
N ILE A 465 -12.35 32.40 -11.19
CA ILE A 465 -11.83 32.47 -9.83
C ILE A 465 -12.93 32.24 -8.78
N ASP A 466 -12.66 31.29 -7.87
CA ASP A 466 -13.36 31.18 -6.60
C ASP A 466 -12.78 32.21 -5.61
N PRO A 467 -13.58 33.17 -5.09
CA PRO A 467 -13.05 34.22 -4.21
C PRO A 467 -12.38 33.69 -2.95
N LEU A 468 -12.95 32.67 -2.31
CA LEU A 468 -12.45 32.13 -1.05
C LEU A 468 -11.15 31.35 -1.26
N GLY A 469 -11.13 30.42 -2.21
CA GLY A 469 -9.95 29.65 -2.58
C GLY A 469 -8.80 30.54 -3.04
N ASN A 470 -9.07 31.55 -3.86
CA ASN A 470 -8.07 32.53 -4.28
C ASN A 470 -7.47 33.30 -3.10
N ALA A 471 -8.28 33.86 -2.20
CA ALA A 471 -7.75 34.57 -1.05
C ALA A 471 -7.00 33.66 -0.07
N SER A 472 -7.44 32.41 0.11
CA SER A 472 -6.74 31.42 0.91
C SER A 472 -5.35 31.12 0.34
N ASN A 473 -5.27 30.86 -0.97
CA ASN A 473 -4.00 30.60 -1.65
C ASN A 473 -3.07 31.83 -1.59
N ILE A 474 -3.58 33.03 -1.84
CA ILE A 474 -2.80 34.26 -1.71
C ILE A 474 -2.23 34.40 -0.28
N ALA A 475 -3.06 34.25 0.74
CA ALA A 475 -2.63 34.37 2.14
C ALA A 475 -1.53 33.35 2.49
N LEU A 476 -1.65 32.12 1.99
CA LEU A 476 -0.61 31.11 2.11
C LEU A 476 0.68 31.54 1.42
N TYR A 477 0.64 31.93 0.14
CA TYR A 477 1.85 32.24 -0.64
C TYR A 477 2.55 33.54 -0.20
N VAL A 478 1.82 34.50 0.37
CA VAL A 478 2.45 35.62 1.11
C VAL A 478 3.39 35.09 2.18
N TRP A 479 2.92 34.12 2.95
CA TRP A 479 3.69 33.59 4.07
C TRP A 479 4.81 32.66 3.61
N THR A 480 4.56 31.73 2.69
CA THR A 480 5.58 30.79 2.23
C THR A 480 6.73 31.50 1.49
N ARG A 481 6.44 32.52 0.68
CA ARG A 481 7.48 33.32 -0.01
C ARG A 481 8.27 34.22 0.95
N LYS A 482 7.66 34.67 2.06
CA LYS A 482 8.39 35.31 3.16
C LYS A 482 9.39 34.34 3.81
N GLN A 483 8.97 33.09 4.04
CA GLN A 483 9.85 32.05 4.59
C GLN A 483 10.97 31.68 3.60
N ALA A 484 10.70 31.67 2.29
CA ALA A 484 11.71 31.47 1.25
C ALA A 484 12.81 32.54 1.29
N ALA A 485 12.43 33.82 1.34
CA ALA A 485 13.38 34.92 1.46
C ALA A 485 14.20 34.82 2.76
N THR A 486 13.53 34.58 3.89
CA THR A 486 14.19 34.43 5.21
C THR A 486 15.17 33.26 5.21
N PHE A 487 14.80 32.13 4.59
CA PHE A 487 15.69 30.96 4.47
C PHE A 487 16.97 31.30 3.72
N TRP A 488 16.90 31.98 2.57
CA TRP A 488 18.10 32.38 1.83
C TRP A 488 18.95 33.39 2.59
N ALA A 489 18.31 34.32 3.33
CA ALA A 489 19.02 35.25 4.21
C ALA A 489 19.79 34.51 5.31
N GLU A 490 19.18 33.53 5.98
CA GLU A 490 19.83 32.69 7.00
C GLU A 490 20.99 31.88 6.40
N ARG A 491 20.77 31.23 5.25
CA ARG A 491 21.81 30.45 4.54
C ARG A 491 22.99 31.31 4.13
N ARG A 492 22.77 32.56 3.74
CA ARG A 492 23.84 33.49 3.36
C ARG A 492 24.79 33.79 4.52
N GLU A 493 24.31 33.75 5.76
CA GLU A 493 25.09 33.97 6.98
C GLU A 493 25.70 32.67 7.54
N ASP A 494 25.54 31.52 6.86
CA ASP A 494 26.12 30.27 7.34
C ASP A 494 27.67 30.38 7.38
N PRO A 495 28.33 30.01 8.50
CA PRO A 495 29.78 30.17 8.67
C PRO A 495 30.64 29.35 7.72
N ILE A 496 30.04 28.42 6.96
CA ILE A 496 30.75 27.56 6.00
C ILE A 496 31.20 28.33 4.75
N TRP A 497 30.64 29.51 4.49
CA TRP A 497 31.04 30.34 3.37
C TRP A 497 32.32 31.11 3.72
N SER A 498 33.44 30.72 3.12
CA SER A 498 34.71 31.44 3.20
C SER A 498 34.80 32.59 2.18
N GLU A 499 35.85 33.42 2.24
CA GLU A 499 36.12 34.47 1.23
C GLU A 499 36.18 33.93 -0.21
N ASN A 500 36.52 32.65 -0.39
CA ASN A 500 36.57 31.97 -1.69
C ASN A 500 35.19 31.56 -2.23
N HIS A 501 34.11 31.72 -1.45
CA HIS A 501 32.72 31.41 -1.85
C HIS A 501 31.88 32.66 -2.13
N SER A 502 32.53 33.77 -2.51
CA SER A 502 31.87 35.06 -2.79
C SER A 502 30.74 34.96 -3.81
N GLU A 503 30.87 34.06 -4.79
CA GLU A 503 29.83 33.82 -5.80
C GLU A 503 28.58 33.15 -5.22
N ILE A 504 28.72 32.19 -4.31
CA ILE A 504 27.58 31.57 -3.62
C ILE A 504 26.87 32.61 -2.76
N ILE A 505 27.61 33.41 -2.00
CA ILE A 505 27.03 34.47 -1.16
C ILE A 505 26.25 35.47 -2.02
N ARG A 506 26.80 35.83 -3.19
CA ARG A 506 26.14 36.70 -4.18
C ARG A 506 24.83 36.07 -4.69
N LEU A 507 24.86 34.80 -5.09
CA LEU A 507 23.69 34.09 -5.60
C LEU A 507 22.61 33.89 -4.53
N LEU A 508 22.99 33.57 -3.28
CA LEU A 508 22.07 33.50 -2.14
C LEU A 508 21.39 34.85 -1.88
N ARG A 509 22.14 35.95 -1.95
CA ARG A 509 21.58 37.31 -1.81
C ARG A 509 20.60 37.64 -2.94
N GLN A 510 20.89 37.22 -4.17
CA GLN A 510 19.99 37.44 -5.30
C GLN A 510 18.71 36.61 -5.18
N ALA A 511 18.81 35.36 -4.72
CA ALA A 511 17.65 34.52 -4.45
C ALA A 511 16.78 35.12 -3.34
N GLU A 512 17.38 35.60 -2.25
CA GLU A 512 16.72 36.34 -1.17
C GLU A 512 15.88 37.51 -1.73
N LEU A 513 16.52 38.44 -2.46
CA LEU A 513 15.86 39.63 -3.03
C LEU A 513 14.75 39.28 -4.04
N ALA A 514 14.95 38.24 -4.86
CA ALA A 514 13.95 37.80 -5.81
C ALA A 514 12.69 37.28 -5.10
N TYR A 515 12.85 36.44 -4.07
CA TYR A 515 11.72 35.93 -3.28
C TYR A 515 11.06 37.01 -2.40
N GLU A 516 11.80 38.03 -1.92
CA GLU A 516 11.20 39.22 -1.30
C GLU A 516 10.26 39.96 -2.26
N THR A 517 10.65 40.08 -3.53
CA THR A 517 9.84 40.74 -4.55
C THR A 517 8.59 39.92 -4.89
N VAL A 518 8.71 38.59 -5.00
CA VAL A 518 7.56 37.69 -5.16
C VAL A 518 6.60 37.81 -3.97
N GLN A 519 7.13 37.82 -2.74
CA GLN A 519 6.35 38.02 -1.52
C GLN A 519 5.60 39.36 -1.53
N HIS A 520 6.25 40.45 -1.99
CA HIS A 520 5.62 41.75 -2.12
C HIS A 520 4.43 41.73 -3.09
N SER A 521 4.57 41.07 -4.24
CA SER A 521 3.48 40.91 -5.21
C SER A 521 2.30 40.16 -4.62
N PHE A 522 2.53 39.07 -3.89
CA PHE A 522 1.46 38.37 -3.17
C PHE A 522 0.85 39.22 -2.05
N ALA A 523 1.64 40.04 -1.35
CA ALA A 523 1.12 40.93 -0.32
C ALA A 523 0.21 42.02 -0.90
N ALA A 524 0.54 42.54 -2.08
CA ALA A 524 -0.33 43.45 -2.82
C ALA A 524 -1.64 42.75 -3.24
N LEU A 525 -1.57 41.50 -3.73
CA LEU A 525 -2.74 40.68 -4.01
C LEU A 525 -3.61 40.44 -2.76
N ALA A 526 -3.00 40.24 -1.60
CA ALA A 526 -3.72 40.02 -0.33
C ALA A 526 -4.51 41.26 0.12
N GLN A 527 -4.03 42.46 -0.21
CA GLN A 527 -4.78 43.71 0.04
C GLN A 527 -6.02 43.82 -0.87
N LEU A 528 -5.93 43.33 -2.11
CA LEU A 528 -7.05 43.31 -3.05
C LEU A 528 -8.08 42.22 -2.69
N PHE A 529 -7.61 41.08 -2.21
CA PHE A 529 -8.41 39.89 -1.92
C PHE A 529 -8.12 39.36 -0.50
N PRO A 530 -8.60 40.04 0.55
CA PRO A 530 -8.31 39.67 1.93
C PRO A 530 -8.98 38.35 2.33
N PHE A 531 -8.23 37.43 2.93
CA PHE A 531 -8.77 36.21 3.52
C PHE A 531 -9.49 36.51 4.86
N PRO A 532 -10.64 35.89 5.18
CA PRO A 532 -11.38 34.87 4.40
C PRO A 532 -12.41 35.44 3.41
N HIS A 533 -12.43 36.75 3.17
CA HIS A 533 -13.54 37.41 2.47
C HIS A 533 -13.44 37.28 0.94
N GLY A 534 -12.24 37.13 0.38
CA GLY A 534 -12.04 36.87 -1.05
C GLY A 534 -12.12 38.11 -1.95
N GLY A 535 -12.79 39.17 -1.50
CA GLY A 535 -13.04 40.37 -2.30
C GLY A 535 -13.92 40.07 -3.53
N PHE A 536 -13.80 40.88 -4.58
CA PHE A 536 -14.58 40.75 -5.82
C PHE A 536 -13.66 40.51 -7.03
N PRO A 537 -13.06 39.31 -7.19
CA PRO A 537 -12.07 39.02 -8.23
C PRO A 537 -12.59 39.16 -9.67
N ARG A 538 -13.91 39.22 -9.86
CA ARG A 538 -14.56 39.41 -11.16
C ARG A 538 -14.71 40.89 -11.57
N GLN A 539 -14.47 41.84 -10.67
CA GLN A 539 -14.55 43.26 -11.01
C GLN A 539 -13.43 43.66 -11.99
N PRO A 540 -13.72 44.37 -13.10
CA PRO A 540 -12.73 44.64 -14.14
C PRO A 540 -11.44 45.33 -13.65
N GLU A 541 -11.57 46.33 -12.78
CA GLU A 541 -10.42 47.09 -12.25
C GLU A 541 -9.56 46.25 -11.31
N LEU A 542 -10.19 45.49 -10.39
CA LEU A 542 -9.47 44.60 -9.48
C LEU A 542 -8.81 43.45 -10.23
N ARG A 543 -9.48 42.89 -11.25
CA ARG A 543 -8.91 41.87 -12.13
C ARG A 543 -7.68 42.38 -12.85
N LYS A 544 -7.72 43.60 -13.40
CA LYS A 544 -6.56 44.20 -14.08
C LYS A 544 -5.35 44.34 -13.15
N GLN A 545 -5.58 44.82 -11.93
CA GLN A 545 -4.52 44.91 -10.91
C GLN A 545 -4.02 43.53 -10.48
N ALA A 546 -4.91 42.56 -10.31
CA ALA A 546 -4.54 41.18 -9.97
C ALA A 546 -3.64 40.55 -11.02
N LEU A 547 -3.98 40.67 -12.30
CA LEU A 547 -3.18 40.18 -13.42
C LEU A 547 -1.80 40.83 -13.45
N GLN A 548 -1.71 42.14 -13.18
CA GLN A 548 -0.43 42.84 -13.10
C GLN A 548 0.48 42.23 -12.01
N TRP A 549 -0.04 42.04 -10.80
CA TRP A 549 0.73 41.49 -9.68
C TRP A 549 1.06 40.00 -9.86
N LEU A 550 0.16 39.19 -10.43
CA LEU A 550 0.45 37.78 -10.74
C LEU A 550 1.53 37.64 -11.83
N CYS A 551 1.48 38.45 -12.88
CA CYS A 551 2.51 38.47 -13.91
C CYS A 551 3.87 38.90 -13.34
N GLU A 552 3.89 39.90 -12.45
CA GLU A 552 5.12 40.31 -11.76
C GLU A 552 5.66 39.18 -10.87
N ALA A 553 4.80 38.55 -10.06
CA ALA A 553 5.18 37.42 -9.22
C ALA A 553 5.78 36.28 -10.07
N LYS A 554 5.13 35.90 -11.18
CA LYS A 554 5.63 34.88 -12.10
C LYS A 554 6.99 35.26 -12.70
N SER A 555 7.15 36.50 -13.13
CA SER A 555 8.39 37.02 -13.71
C SER A 555 9.55 36.91 -12.72
N GLN A 556 9.34 37.41 -11.49
CA GLN A 556 10.37 37.38 -10.45
C GLN A 556 10.67 35.96 -9.96
N GLU A 557 9.65 35.09 -9.88
CA GLU A 557 9.89 33.68 -9.52
C GLU A 557 10.66 32.95 -10.64
N THR A 558 10.42 33.29 -11.91
CA THR A 558 11.23 32.77 -13.03
C THR A 558 12.69 33.19 -12.91
N VAL A 559 12.96 34.45 -12.54
CA VAL A 559 14.31 34.96 -12.27
C VAL A 559 14.94 34.21 -11.08
N ALA A 560 14.19 34.04 -9.99
CA ALA A 560 14.64 33.29 -8.83
C ALA A 560 15.08 31.86 -9.20
N ILE A 561 14.27 31.13 -9.97
CA ILE A 561 14.61 29.77 -10.43
C ILE A 561 15.86 29.76 -11.31
N GLY A 562 16.09 30.79 -12.14
CA GLY A 562 17.34 30.98 -12.87
C GLY A 562 18.55 31.06 -11.94
N ILE A 563 18.47 31.92 -10.92
CA ILE A 563 19.51 32.06 -9.90
C ILE A 563 19.76 30.74 -9.14
N LEU A 564 18.69 30.00 -8.82
CA LEU A 564 18.80 28.71 -8.13
C LEU A 564 19.53 27.65 -8.98
N ARG A 565 19.38 27.68 -10.31
CA ARG A 565 20.14 26.79 -11.24
C ARG A 565 21.62 27.14 -11.28
N GLU A 566 21.95 28.43 -11.29
CA GLU A 566 23.34 28.89 -11.19
C GLU A 566 23.95 28.46 -9.85
N LEU A 567 23.22 28.67 -8.74
CA LEU A 567 23.66 28.27 -7.41
C LEU A 567 23.89 26.75 -7.30
N LEU A 568 23.01 25.93 -7.89
CA LEU A 568 23.19 24.47 -7.94
C LEU A 568 24.48 24.08 -8.69
N THR A 569 24.80 24.80 -9.76
CA THR A 569 26.02 24.55 -10.55
C THR A 569 27.26 24.86 -9.74
N GLU A 570 27.29 26.01 -9.05
CA GLU A 570 28.40 26.41 -8.18
C GLU A 570 28.57 25.47 -6.98
N LEU A 571 27.48 25.05 -6.32
CA LEU A 571 27.57 24.11 -5.19
C LEU A 571 28.14 22.76 -5.61
N ARG A 572 27.77 22.26 -6.80
CA ARG A 572 28.31 21.01 -7.34
C ARG A 572 29.80 21.11 -7.66
N SER A 573 30.27 22.26 -8.16
CA SER A 573 31.70 22.47 -8.46
C SER A 573 32.56 22.37 -7.19
N ILE A 574 32.09 22.92 -6.07
CA ILE A 574 32.79 22.85 -4.77
C ILE A 574 32.70 21.46 -4.14
N SER A 575 31.54 20.80 -4.20
CA SER A 575 31.37 19.44 -3.70
C SER A 575 32.32 18.46 -4.41
N LEU A 576 32.48 18.57 -5.72
CA LEU A 576 33.47 17.79 -6.51
C LEU A 576 34.92 18.08 -6.09
N THR A 577 35.24 19.31 -5.70
CA THR A 577 36.58 19.72 -5.28
C THR A 577 36.92 19.22 -3.87
N LEU A 578 35.94 19.21 -2.96
CA LEU A 578 36.08 18.67 -1.58
C LEU A 578 36.16 17.13 -1.56
N CYS A 579 35.55 16.45 -2.55
CA CYS A 579 35.62 14.99 -2.70
C CYS A 579 36.93 14.50 -3.33
N ALA A 580 37.82 15.39 -3.82
CA ALA A 580 39.09 14.99 -4.41
C ALA A 580 40.14 14.55 -3.37
N ASP A 581 40.00 14.98 -2.10
CA ASP A 581 40.92 14.67 -1.00
C ASP A 581 40.42 13.59 -0.02
N GLN A 582 39.25 13.00 -0.26
CA GLN A 582 38.73 11.87 0.52
C GLN A 582 38.08 10.84 -0.41
N THR A 583 38.20 9.56 -0.05
CA THR A 583 37.68 8.37 -0.75
C THR A 583 36.31 8.59 -1.41
N PRO A 584 36.05 7.96 -2.58
CA PRO A 584 34.93 8.30 -3.45
C PRO A 584 33.60 8.26 -2.71
N VAL A 585 32.85 9.36 -2.80
CA VAL A 585 31.45 9.46 -2.37
C VAL A 585 30.66 8.39 -3.12
N HIS A 586 30.22 7.37 -2.38
CA HIS A 586 29.21 6.46 -2.88
C HIS A 586 27.92 7.27 -3.07
N HIS A 587 27.43 7.36 -4.31
CA HIS A 587 26.03 7.69 -4.54
C HIS A 587 25.18 6.60 -3.87
N ILE A 588 24.78 6.87 -2.64
CA ILE A 588 23.82 6.04 -1.91
C ILE A 588 22.43 6.41 -2.44
N PRO A 589 21.65 5.44 -2.93
CA PRO A 589 20.29 5.71 -3.38
C PRO A 589 19.45 6.17 -2.19
N LEU A 590 18.58 7.17 -2.42
CA LEU A 590 17.53 7.59 -1.50
C LEU A 590 16.57 6.40 -1.30
N SER A 591 16.83 5.57 -0.30
CA SER A 591 15.88 4.57 0.21
C SER A 591 15.73 4.77 1.71
N PRO A 592 14.53 5.07 2.22
CA PRO A 592 14.24 4.93 3.64
C PRO A 592 14.13 3.43 3.97
N PHE A 593 14.17 3.08 5.26
CA PHE A 593 14.08 1.73 5.85
C PHE A 593 15.42 1.00 6.09
N TYR A 594 16.07 1.35 7.19
CA TYR A 594 17.00 0.47 7.90
C TYR A 594 16.23 -0.45 8.87
N SER A 595 16.69 -1.69 8.94
CA SER A 595 16.17 -2.80 9.74
C SER A 595 16.70 -2.79 11.18
N PHE A 596 15.85 -3.01 12.19
CA PHE A 596 16.32 -3.24 13.57
C PHE A 596 16.70 -4.70 13.82
N GLY A 597 17.95 -4.90 14.22
CA GLY A 597 18.48 -6.15 14.74
C GLY A 597 18.35 -6.26 16.26
N GLY A 598 17.92 -7.42 16.75
CA GLY A 598 18.06 -7.85 18.13
C GLY A 598 18.34 -9.35 18.18
N ASN A 599 19.52 -9.73 18.69
CA ASN A 599 20.01 -11.10 18.80
C ASN A 599 19.19 -11.89 19.84
N ARG A 600 18.40 -12.89 19.42
CA ARG A 600 17.96 -14.08 20.20
C ARG A 600 17.27 -15.10 19.27
N PRO A 601 17.28 -16.41 19.61
CA PRO A 601 16.95 -17.49 18.66
C PRO A 601 15.45 -17.52 18.34
N LYS A 602 15.12 -17.53 17.05
CA LYS A 602 13.75 -17.50 16.52
C LYS A 602 13.23 -18.94 16.28
N PRO A 603 11.93 -19.22 16.52
CA PRO A 603 11.33 -20.52 16.27
C PRO A 603 11.30 -20.83 14.77
N ALA A 604 11.54 -22.10 14.42
CA ALA A 604 11.58 -22.60 13.05
C ALA A 604 10.20 -22.48 12.37
N LEU A 605 10.14 -21.83 11.21
CA LEU A 605 9.00 -21.89 10.29
C LEU A 605 9.13 -23.14 9.39
N PRO A 606 8.01 -23.69 8.88
CA PRO A 606 8.02 -24.84 7.99
C PRO A 606 8.78 -24.58 6.67
N SER A 607 9.43 -25.62 6.16
CA SER A 607 10.58 -25.60 5.23
C SER A 607 10.26 -25.46 3.73
N HIS A 608 9.04 -25.16 3.31
CA HIS A 608 8.68 -25.21 1.88
C HIS A 608 8.03 -23.90 1.45
N ALA A 609 8.77 -23.05 0.73
CA ALA A 609 8.18 -22.08 -0.18
C ALA A 609 8.22 -22.70 -1.57
N ASP A 610 7.06 -23.01 -2.14
CA ASP A 610 6.92 -23.56 -3.50
C ASP A 610 6.66 -22.41 -4.49
N GLY A 611 7.57 -21.44 -4.55
CA GLY A 611 7.49 -20.38 -5.56
C GLY A 611 7.77 -20.90 -6.98
N ARG A 612 7.44 -20.09 -7.99
CA ARG A 612 7.77 -20.35 -9.40
C ARG A 612 8.32 -19.09 -10.06
N PHE A 613 9.48 -19.20 -10.69
CA PHE A 613 9.99 -18.12 -11.54
C PHE A 613 9.17 -18.02 -12.83
N GLU A 614 8.65 -16.83 -13.16
CA GLU A 614 7.81 -16.65 -14.36
C GLU A 614 8.30 -15.55 -15.29
N GLY A 615 9.18 -14.64 -14.85
CA GLY A 615 9.67 -13.64 -15.79
C GLY A 615 10.65 -12.62 -15.23
N ILE A 616 11.16 -11.79 -16.12
CA ILE A 616 12.11 -10.72 -15.84
C ILE A 616 11.41 -9.41 -16.17
N VAL A 617 11.52 -8.44 -15.27
CA VAL A 617 10.87 -7.14 -15.37
C VAL A 617 11.94 -6.06 -15.57
N TYR A 618 11.82 -5.31 -16.65
CA TYR A 618 12.64 -4.15 -16.98
C TYR A 618 11.80 -2.88 -17.04
N MET A 619 12.37 -1.79 -16.56
CA MET A 619 11.87 -0.45 -16.84
C MET A 619 12.58 0.08 -18.09
N CYS A 620 11.80 0.62 -19.02
CA CYS A 620 12.29 1.14 -20.29
C CYS A 620 11.96 2.63 -20.41
N GLY A 621 12.94 3.45 -20.82
CA GLY A 621 12.72 4.86 -21.13
C GLY A 621 11.86 5.08 -22.37
N ASN A 622 11.88 4.13 -23.31
CA ASN A 622 11.04 4.12 -24.50
C ASN A 622 10.56 2.70 -24.82
N LEU A 623 9.35 2.36 -24.37
CA LEU A 623 8.80 1.01 -24.52
C LEU A 623 8.76 0.53 -25.97
N LYS A 624 8.45 1.42 -26.92
CA LYS A 624 8.38 1.05 -28.35
C LYS A 624 9.74 0.64 -28.90
N ALA A 625 10.80 1.38 -28.57
CA ALA A 625 12.16 1.07 -28.99
C ALA A 625 12.63 -0.25 -28.36
N SER A 626 12.39 -0.45 -27.07
CA SER A 626 12.80 -1.68 -26.36
C SER A 626 12.01 -2.90 -26.84
N MET A 627 10.70 -2.79 -27.08
CA MET A 627 9.90 -3.86 -27.67
C MET A 627 10.40 -4.26 -29.06
N GLN A 628 10.74 -3.30 -29.92
CA GLN A 628 11.29 -3.58 -31.25
C GLN A 628 12.67 -4.25 -31.17
N PHE A 629 13.53 -3.77 -30.27
CA PHE A 629 14.86 -4.34 -30.05
C PHE A 629 14.78 -5.80 -29.57
N TYR A 630 14.06 -6.06 -28.49
CA TYR A 630 13.94 -7.40 -27.92
C TYR A 630 13.12 -8.34 -28.81
N GLY A 631 12.08 -7.84 -29.49
CA GLY A 631 11.34 -8.61 -30.49
C GLY A 631 12.24 -9.07 -31.64
N SER A 632 13.06 -8.16 -32.17
CA SER A 632 14.07 -8.51 -33.18
C SER A 632 15.09 -9.52 -32.63
N LEU A 633 15.62 -9.30 -31.42
CA LEU A 633 16.62 -10.20 -30.80
C LEU A 633 16.09 -11.63 -30.59
N LEU A 634 14.86 -11.76 -30.11
CA LEU A 634 14.21 -13.04 -29.83
C LEU A 634 13.61 -13.70 -31.10
N GLY A 635 13.49 -12.96 -32.20
CA GLY A 635 12.83 -13.42 -33.42
C GLY A 635 11.30 -13.42 -33.33
N VAL A 636 10.74 -12.53 -32.51
CA VAL A 636 9.30 -12.40 -32.24
C VAL A 636 8.75 -11.17 -32.97
N GLU A 637 7.68 -11.36 -33.75
CA GLU A 637 6.99 -10.25 -34.41
C GLU A 637 6.19 -9.43 -33.39
N VAL A 638 6.56 -8.16 -33.21
CA VAL A 638 5.85 -7.22 -32.35
C VAL A 638 4.69 -6.60 -33.11
N LYS A 639 3.47 -6.83 -32.65
CA LYS A 639 2.27 -6.30 -33.31
C LYS A 639 1.96 -4.87 -32.87
N PRO A 640 1.34 -4.04 -33.74
CA PRO A 640 1.06 -2.63 -33.41
C PRO A 640 0.14 -2.41 -32.20
N ASP A 641 -0.75 -3.35 -31.90
CA ASP A 641 -1.64 -3.32 -30.74
C ASP A 641 -0.87 -3.47 -29.41
N GLN A 642 0.22 -4.25 -29.39
CA GLN A 642 1.11 -4.41 -28.21
C GLN A 642 1.89 -3.14 -27.86
N LEU A 643 1.93 -2.15 -28.76
CA LEU A 643 2.63 -0.88 -28.55
C LEU A 643 1.73 0.22 -27.96
N ASN A 644 0.43 -0.05 -27.81
CA ASN A 644 -0.54 0.90 -27.25
C ASN A 644 -0.65 0.79 -25.73
N ASP A 645 -0.26 -0.35 -25.15
CA ASP A 645 -0.23 -0.55 -23.71
C ASP A 645 1.09 -0.04 -23.11
N PRO A 646 1.08 0.44 -21.86
CA PRO A 646 2.29 0.91 -21.20
C PRO A 646 3.19 -0.25 -20.69
N ILE A 647 2.82 -1.50 -21.01
CA ILE A 647 3.53 -2.73 -20.64
C ILE A 647 3.65 -3.59 -21.90
N GLY A 648 4.87 -3.98 -22.22
CA GLY A 648 5.20 -4.94 -23.27
C GLY A 648 5.58 -6.30 -22.70
N LEU A 649 5.16 -7.38 -23.35
CA LEU A 649 5.47 -8.74 -22.93
C LEU A 649 6.05 -9.54 -24.11
N LEU A 650 7.23 -10.13 -23.92
CA LEU A 650 7.89 -10.98 -24.92
C LEU A 650 8.24 -12.36 -24.31
N PRO A 651 8.05 -13.47 -25.02
CA PRO A 651 8.38 -14.79 -24.51
C PRO A 651 9.90 -15.02 -24.54
N LEU A 652 10.45 -15.54 -23.43
CA LEU A 652 11.82 -16.05 -23.36
C LEU A 652 11.87 -17.58 -23.39
N GLY A 653 10.74 -18.25 -23.19
CA GLY A 653 10.58 -19.71 -23.21
C GLY A 653 9.11 -20.11 -23.02
N ALA A 654 8.85 -21.39 -22.74
CA ALA A 654 7.48 -21.91 -22.61
C ALA A 654 6.68 -21.26 -21.47
N ASP A 655 7.34 -20.95 -20.35
CA ASP A 655 6.72 -20.40 -19.13
C ASP A 655 7.51 -19.21 -18.53
N THR A 656 8.40 -18.60 -19.32
CA THR A 656 9.26 -17.49 -18.89
C THR A 656 9.06 -16.29 -19.79
N TRP A 657 8.83 -15.12 -19.19
CA TRP A 657 8.49 -13.89 -19.90
C TRP A 657 9.50 -12.76 -19.64
N LEU A 658 9.66 -11.89 -20.63
CA LEU A 658 10.30 -10.58 -20.51
C LEU A 658 9.18 -9.53 -20.45
N VAL A 659 9.06 -8.86 -19.31
CA VAL A 659 8.14 -7.76 -19.07
C VAL A 659 8.90 -6.45 -19.23
N LEU A 660 8.53 -5.64 -20.22
CA LEU A 660 9.06 -4.31 -20.46
C LEU A 660 8.02 -3.30 -19.99
N MET A 661 8.33 -2.50 -18.99
CA MET A 661 7.42 -1.53 -18.40
C MET A 661 7.88 -0.12 -18.78
N ASP A 662 6.98 0.69 -19.31
CA ASP A 662 7.30 2.08 -19.64
C ASP A 662 7.59 2.89 -18.37
N ARG A 663 8.68 3.67 -18.35
CA ARG A 663 9.05 4.53 -17.20
C ARG A 663 7.96 5.51 -16.80
N ARG A 664 7.03 5.85 -17.70
CA ARG A 664 5.86 6.68 -17.40
C ARG A 664 4.86 6.02 -16.45
N LEU A 665 4.94 4.70 -16.25
CA LEU A 665 4.15 3.99 -15.23
C LEU A 665 4.63 4.22 -13.80
N ASP A 666 5.75 4.95 -13.61
CA ASP A 666 6.53 5.11 -12.37
C ASP A 666 5.71 4.87 -11.09
N LEU A 667 5.84 3.65 -10.58
CA LEU A 667 5.07 3.16 -9.43
C LEU A 667 5.71 3.62 -8.11
N ASN A 668 6.04 4.91 -7.96
CA ASN A 668 6.56 5.55 -6.72
C ASN A 668 8.10 5.71 -6.62
N HIS A 669 8.82 6.06 -7.69
CA HIS A 669 10.20 6.59 -7.62
C HIS A 669 11.26 5.67 -6.97
N ALA A 670 11.18 4.35 -7.17
CA ALA A 670 12.31 3.48 -6.83
C ALA A 670 13.44 3.66 -7.87
N ASP A 671 14.70 3.55 -7.46
CA ASP A 671 15.81 3.22 -8.37
C ASP A 671 15.54 1.80 -8.92
N TRP A 672 14.64 1.70 -9.89
CA TRP A 672 14.17 0.45 -10.46
C TRP A 672 15.34 -0.24 -11.14
N LYS A 673 15.72 -1.38 -10.58
CA LYS A 673 16.72 -2.27 -11.16
C LYS A 673 16.00 -3.40 -11.89
N PRO A 674 16.65 -4.01 -12.89
CA PRO A 674 16.18 -5.27 -13.46
C PRO A 674 15.80 -6.24 -12.34
N SER A 675 14.54 -6.65 -12.32
CA SER A 675 13.95 -7.42 -11.23
C SER A 675 13.40 -8.73 -11.75
N TYR A 676 13.47 -9.78 -10.93
CA TYR A 676 12.84 -11.05 -11.24
C TYR A 676 11.41 -11.05 -10.72
N TYR A 677 10.49 -11.64 -11.47
CA TYR A 677 9.16 -11.97 -10.99
C TYR A 677 9.09 -13.44 -10.56
N VAL A 678 8.81 -13.64 -9.28
CA VAL A 678 8.57 -14.95 -8.69
C VAL A 678 7.14 -15.02 -8.19
N ARG A 679 6.37 -15.94 -8.76
CA ARG A 679 5.05 -16.26 -8.23
C ARG A 679 5.22 -17.05 -6.94
N VAL A 680 4.60 -16.60 -5.85
CA VAL A 680 4.66 -17.27 -4.54
C VAL A 680 3.26 -17.68 -4.08
N PRO A 681 3.12 -18.86 -3.46
CA PRO A 681 1.80 -19.39 -3.08
C PRO A 681 1.22 -18.70 -1.83
N ASP A 682 2.08 -18.20 -0.94
CA ASP A 682 1.70 -17.50 0.30
C ASP A 682 2.50 -16.21 0.42
N MET A 683 1.84 -15.10 0.10
CA MET A 683 2.43 -13.76 0.12
C MET A 683 2.78 -13.31 1.54
N ASP A 684 1.92 -13.57 2.52
CA ASP A 684 2.12 -13.20 3.92
C ASP A 684 3.36 -13.91 4.50
N GLN A 685 3.47 -15.22 4.24
CA GLN A 685 4.61 -15.98 4.72
C GLN A 685 5.91 -15.60 4.01
N THR A 686 5.86 -15.33 2.70
CA THR A 686 7.05 -14.91 1.94
C THR A 686 7.52 -13.52 2.38
N TYR A 687 6.59 -12.60 2.62
CA TYR A 687 6.86 -11.28 3.16
C TYR A 687 7.52 -11.35 4.55
N GLU A 688 6.97 -12.15 5.46
CA GLU A 688 7.55 -12.40 6.78
C GLU A 688 8.97 -13.00 6.70
N ARG A 689 9.23 -13.89 5.73
CA ARG A 689 10.59 -14.42 5.49
C ARG A 689 11.54 -13.33 5.00
N ALA A 690 11.11 -12.48 4.08
CA ALA A 690 11.89 -11.34 3.59
C ALA A 690 12.27 -10.39 4.76
N LEU A 691 11.30 -10.04 5.60
CA LEU A 691 11.54 -9.23 6.80
C LEU A 691 12.50 -9.91 7.79
N ARG A 692 12.35 -11.22 8.03
CA ARG A 692 13.25 -11.98 8.92
C ARG A 692 14.70 -11.95 8.47
N GLN A 693 14.91 -11.98 7.15
CA GLN A 693 16.22 -11.90 6.52
C GLN A 693 16.73 -10.47 6.32
N LYS A 694 15.98 -9.47 6.79
CA LYS A 694 16.31 -8.04 6.66
C LYS A 694 16.40 -7.56 5.21
N TRP A 695 15.63 -8.15 4.31
CA TRP A 695 15.43 -7.58 2.98
C TRP A 695 14.64 -6.28 3.12
N THR A 696 15.00 -5.27 2.32
CA THR A 696 14.31 -3.99 2.29
C THR A 696 13.09 -4.12 1.40
N ILE A 697 11.89 -3.96 1.95
CA ILE A 697 10.67 -3.94 1.13
C ILE A 697 10.59 -2.58 0.43
N ILE A 698 10.69 -2.60 -0.89
CA ILE A 698 10.78 -1.41 -1.73
C ILE A 698 9.38 -0.89 -2.02
N ASN A 699 8.45 -1.79 -2.33
CA ASN A 699 7.14 -1.39 -2.79
C ASN A 699 6.09 -2.50 -2.62
N PHE A 700 4.83 -2.10 -2.55
CA PHE A 700 3.68 -2.96 -2.70
C PHE A 700 2.83 -2.45 -3.86
N LEU A 701 2.62 -3.32 -4.84
CA LEU A 701 1.77 -3.06 -5.98
C LEU A 701 0.44 -3.76 -5.75
N ASP A 702 -0.57 -2.94 -5.41
CA ASP A 702 -1.97 -3.35 -5.31
C ASP A 702 -2.86 -2.33 -6.05
N LYS A 703 -2.52 -2.06 -7.32
CA LYS A 703 -3.17 -1.02 -8.14
C LYS A 703 -4.35 -1.56 -8.98
N GLY A 704 -4.77 -2.80 -8.76
CA GLY A 704 -5.76 -3.50 -9.56
C GLY A 704 -5.23 -3.93 -10.95
N GLY A 705 -5.87 -4.93 -11.54
CA GLY A 705 -5.43 -5.50 -12.83
C GLY A 705 -4.22 -6.45 -12.68
N PRO A 706 -3.27 -6.47 -13.64
CA PRO A 706 -2.21 -7.48 -13.70
C PRO A 706 -1.14 -7.37 -12.59
N PHE A 707 -1.13 -6.26 -11.85
CA PHE A 707 -0.20 -5.98 -10.75
C PHE A 707 -0.92 -5.85 -9.39
N THR A 708 -1.87 -6.76 -9.14
CA THR A 708 -2.55 -6.91 -7.85
C THR A 708 -1.80 -7.95 -7.03
N ASP A 709 -1.71 -7.78 -5.71
CA ASP A 709 -0.97 -8.68 -4.80
C ASP A 709 0.49 -8.95 -5.23
N ILE A 710 1.28 -7.89 -5.38
CA ILE A 710 2.72 -8.00 -5.64
C ILE A 710 3.49 -7.12 -4.65
N PHE A 711 4.63 -7.59 -4.14
CA PHE A 711 5.59 -6.74 -3.43
C PHE A 711 6.99 -6.88 -4.02
N ILE A 712 7.78 -5.84 -3.84
CA ILE A 712 9.16 -5.77 -4.32
C ILE A 712 10.06 -5.69 -3.09
N ALA A 713 11.08 -6.54 -3.04
CA ALA A 713 12.06 -6.55 -1.98
C ALA A 713 13.48 -6.44 -2.56
N ALA A 714 14.37 -5.75 -1.86
CA ALA A 714 15.79 -5.69 -2.15
C ALA A 714 16.60 -6.47 -1.11
N ASP A 715 17.63 -7.19 -1.57
CA ASP A 715 18.61 -7.78 -0.68
C ASP A 715 19.58 -6.72 -0.09
N ALA A 716 20.48 -7.14 0.79
CA ALA A 716 21.46 -6.25 1.44
C ALA A 716 22.47 -5.59 0.46
N GLU A 717 22.59 -6.10 -0.77
CA GLU A 717 23.43 -5.54 -1.82
C GLU A 717 22.62 -4.67 -2.81
N GLY A 718 21.30 -4.54 -2.57
CA GLY A 718 20.38 -3.72 -3.33
C GLY A 718 19.86 -4.37 -4.62
N HIS A 719 19.94 -5.70 -4.76
CA HIS A 719 19.33 -6.45 -5.86
C HIS A 719 17.83 -6.62 -5.63
N GLN A 720 17.00 -6.35 -6.65
CA GLN A 720 15.55 -6.29 -6.50
C GLN A 720 14.85 -7.57 -6.98
N LEU A 721 13.82 -7.96 -6.25
CA LEU A 721 12.98 -9.14 -6.50
C LEU A 721 11.51 -8.76 -6.35
N MET A 722 10.72 -9.04 -7.38
CA MET A 722 9.28 -8.85 -7.43
C MET A 722 8.59 -10.18 -7.15
N MET A 723 7.70 -10.21 -6.16
CA MET A 723 7.01 -11.42 -5.71
C MET A 723 5.51 -11.19 -5.71
N GLY A 724 4.75 -12.09 -6.33
CA GLY A 724 3.31 -11.96 -6.42
C GLY A 724 2.55 -13.26 -6.31
N SER A 725 1.26 -13.19 -5.97
CA SER A 725 0.39 -14.37 -5.86
C SER A 725 -0.13 -14.87 -7.22
N HIS A 726 -0.09 -14.02 -8.25
CA HIS A 726 -0.70 -14.27 -9.56
C HIS A 726 0.31 -14.62 -10.65
N SER A 727 -0.18 -15.26 -11.73
CA SER A 727 0.63 -15.59 -12.91
C SER A 727 0.76 -14.39 -13.85
N LEU A 728 1.99 -14.03 -14.26
CA LEU A 728 2.21 -12.99 -15.27
C LEU A 728 1.53 -13.36 -16.60
N ALA A 729 1.53 -14.63 -16.98
CA ALA A 729 0.95 -15.08 -18.24
C ALA A 729 -0.59 -14.96 -18.28
N GLU A 730 -1.24 -15.07 -17.14
CA GLU A 730 -2.70 -14.95 -17.01
C GLU A 730 -3.14 -13.48 -16.91
N SER A 731 -2.28 -12.66 -16.30
CA SER A 731 -2.42 -11.21 -16.22
C SER A 731 -2.40 -10.51 -17.59
N PHE A 732 -1.78 -11.10 -18.63
CA PHE A 732 -1.63 -10.51 -19.97
C PHE A 732 -2.08 -11.46 -21.11
N PRO A 733 -3.39 -11.75 -21.25
CA PRO A 733 -3.90 -12.80 -22.15
C PRO A 733 -3.73 -12.51 -23.65
N ALA A 734 -3.52 -11.25 -24.05
CA ALA A 734 -3.29 -10.88 -25.46
C ALA A 734 -1.92 -11.36 -25.97
N ALA A 735 -0.89 -11.37 -25.10
CA ALA A 735 0.47 -11.78 -25.44
C ALA A 735 0.62 -13.31 -25.64
N LYS A 736 -0.26 -14.11 -25.02
CA LYS A 736 -0.26 -15.59 -25.12
C LYS A 736 -0.75 -16.11 -26.48
N ARG A 737 -1.48 -15.30 -27.26
CA ARG A 737 -2.17 -15.74 -28.49
C ARG A 737 -1.30 -15.69 -29.75
N THR A 738 -0.07 -15.16 -29.69
CA THR A 738 0.64 -14.69 -30.89
C THR A 738 2.04 -15.25 -31.09
N CYS A 739 2.59 -16.05 -30.18
CA CYS A 739 3.98 -16.48 -30.26
C CYS A 739 4.13 -18.00 -30.24
N ASP A 740 4.80 -18.54 -31.27
CA ASP A 740 5.33 -19.91 -31.25
C ASP A 740 6.64 -19.92 -30.46
N THR A 741 6.59 -20.39 -29.21
CA THR A 741 7.75 -20.44 -28.30
C THR A 741 8.82 -21.45 -28.74
N HIS A 742 8.54 -22.32 -29.72
CA HIS A 742 9.50 -23.31 -30.22
C HIS A 742 10.45 -22.75 -31.30
N ALA A 743 10.17 -21.57 -31.84
CA ALA A 743 10.90 -20.96 -32.96
C ALA A 743 11.77 -19.75 -32.58
N LEU A 744 12.02 -19.52 -31.28
CA LEU A 744 12.82 -18.38 -30.81
C LEU A 744 14.26 -18.41 -31.35
N ARG A 745 14.75 -17.27 -31.83
CA ARG A 745 16.14 -17.08 -32.28
C ARG A 745 17.12 -17.13 -31.09
N ALA A 746 16.71 -16.53 -29.98
CA ALA A 746 17.40 -16.56 -28.71
C ALA A 746 16.37 -16.82 -27.60
N GLY A 747 16.68 -17.69 -26.64
CA GLY A 747 15.81 -18.02 -25.51
C GLY A 747 16.48 -17.80 -24.17
N ALA A 748 15.71 -17.86 -23.09
CA ALA A 748 16.24 -17.85 -21.72
C ALA A 748 17.24 -19.00 -21.52
N ALA A 749 18.44 -18.68 -21.04
CA ALA A 749 19.37 -19.69 -20.53
C ALA A 749 18.76 -20.44 -19.33
N LYS A 750 19.31 -21.60 -18.96
CA LYS A 750 18.84 -22.40 -17.80
C LYS A 750 18.73 -21.55 -16.52
N ALA A 751 19.63 -20.57 -16.32
CA ALA A 751 19.52 -19.51 -15.33
C ALA A 751 19.61 -18.15 -16.06
N PRO A 752 18.46 -17.56 -16.47
CA PRO A 752 18.42 -16.49 -17.46
C PRO A 752 18.86 -15.13 -16.91
N PHE A 753 19.21 -15.04 -15.63
CA PHE A 753 19.73 -13.81 -15.07
C PHE A 753 20.75 -14.14 -14.01
N ALA A 754 21.85 -13.40 -14.06
CA ALA A 754 22.93 -13.52 -13.11
C ALA A 754 23.05 -12.30 -12.21
N LEU A 755 23.19 -12.56 -10.91
CA LEU A 755 23.40 -11.58 -9.86
C LEU A 755 24.88 -11.54 -9.49
N ALA A 756 25.49 -10.36 -9.59
CA ALA A 756 26.88 -10.15 -9.17
C ALA A 756 26.91 -9.81 -7.68
N VAL A 757 27.29 -10.77 -6.84
CA VAL A 757 27.25 -10.67 -5.38
C VAL A 757 28.64 -10.70 -4.76
N LYS A 758 28.81 -10.12 -3.58
CA LYS A 758 30.08 -10.19 -2.82
C LYS A 758 30.37 -11.59 -2.29
N SER A 759 29.32 -12.38 -2.02
CA SER A 759 29.44 -13.75 -1.54
C SER A 759 28.36 -14.64 -2.14
N VAL A 760 28.75 -15.52 -3.07
CA VAL A 760 27.85 -16.49 -3.70
C VAL A 760 27.17 -17.39 -2.66
N ALA A 761 27.91 -17.88 -1.66
CA ALA A 761 27.37 -18.76 -0.63
C ALA A 761 26.32 -18.06 0.26
N ALA A 762 26.58 -16.80 0.65
CA ALA A 762 25.64 -16.03 1.47
C ALA A 762 24.36 -15.70 0.70
N ALA A 763 24.50 -15.27 -0.57
CA ALA A 763 23.37 -14.96 -1.43
C ALA A 763 22.52 -16.22 -1.73
N ALA A 764 23.15 -17.34 -2.07
CA ALA A 764 22.45 -18.60 -2.31
C ALA A 764 21.66 -19.07 -1.08
N SER A 765 22.23 -18.94 0.12
CA SER A 765 21.54 -19.27 1.37
C SER A 765 20.34 -18.35 1.62
N ALA A 766 20.51 -17.03 1.48
CA ALA A 766 19.45 -16.05 1.73
C ALA A 766 18.27 -16.27 0.77
N TYR A 767 18.55 -16.33 -0.54
CA TYR A 767 17.53 -16.56 -1.55
C TYR A 767 16.84 -17.93 -1.39
N SER A 768 17.56 -18.97 -0.93
CA SER A 768 16.98 -20.31 -0.77
C SER A 768 16.04 -20.40 0.42
N GLU A 769 16.33 -19.69 1.51
CA GLU A 769 15.41 -19.61 2.66
C GLU A 769 14.19 -18.73 2.34
N LEU A 770 14.33 -17.71 1.48
CA LEU A 770 13.22 -16.89 1.00
C LEU A 770 12.30 -17.64 0.02
N LEU A 771 12.88 -18.24 -1.02
CA LEU A 771 12.15 -18.76 -2.18
C LEU A 771 12.11 -20.30 -2.26
N GLY A 772 12.99 -20.99 -1.55
CA GLY A 772 13.20 -22.44 -1.66
C GLY A 772 14.42 -22.80 -2.52
N GLU A 773 15.18 -23.81 -2.09
CA GLU A 773 16.43 -24.26 -2.76
C GLU A 773 16.23 -24.66 -4.23
N ASP A 774 15.09 -25.27 -4.58
CA ASP A 774 14.84 -25.76 -5.94
C ASP A 774 14.70 -24.61 -6.95
N ILE A 775 14.11 -23.48 -6.55
CA ILE A 775 14.00 -22.30 -7.41
C ILE A 775 15.36 -21.66 -7.61
N VAL A 776 16.10 -21.47 -6.53
CA VAL A 776 17.40 -20.78 -6.55
C VAL A 776 18.39 -21.56 -7.41
N THR A 777 18.46 -22.88 -7.23
CA THR A 777 19.38 -23.74 -8.00
C THR A 777 19.02 -23.83 -9.49
N ARG A 778 17.73 -23.72 -9.84
CA ARG A 778 17.28 -23.81 -11.23
C ARG A 778 17.28 -22.48 -11.97
N SER A 779 16.96 -21.37 -11.31
CA SER A 779 16.56 -20.12 -12.00
C SER A 779 17.49 -18.93 -11.74
N ILE A 780 18.36 -18.99 -10.72
CA ILE A 780 19.24 -17.88 -10.34
C ILE A 780 20.70 -18.30 -10.43
N ARG A 781 21.54 -17.48 -11.07
CA ARG A 781 22.99 -17.67 -11.09
C ARG A 781 23.67 -16.58 -10.30
N PHE A 782 24.40 -16.93 -9.25
CA PHE A 782 25.25 -15.98 -8.53
C PHE A 782 26.65 -15.97 -9.15
N ILE A 783 27.22 -14.78 -9.33
CA ILE A 783 28.57 -14.56 -9.86
C ILE A 783 29.32 -13.70 -8.84
N ASP A 784 30.59 -14.02 -8.58
CA ASP A 784 31.43 -13.19 -7.72
C ASP A 784 31.65 -11.80 -8.34
N LYS A 785 31.47 -10.77 -7.52
CA LYS A 785 31.70 -9.37 -7.90
C LYS A 785 33.19 -9.03 -7.77
N PHE A 786 33.89 -8.88 -8.90
CA PHE A 786 35.34 -8.64 -8.92
C PHE A 786 35.72 -7.15 -8.97
N SER A 787 34.84 -6.26 -9.44
CA SER A 787 35.06 -4.80 -9.46
C SER A 787 33.79 -3.98 -9.13
N SER A 788 33.95 -2.71 -8.79
CA SER A 788 32.85 -1.75 -8.57
C SER A 788 32.14 -1.32 -9.87
N SER A 789 32.71 -1.63 -11.04
CA SER A 789 32.16 -1.31 -12.36
C SER A 789 31.37 -2.47 -13.00
N ASP A 790 31.27 -3.63 -12.33
CA ASP A 790 30.47 -4.76 -12.82
C ASP A 790 28.96 -4.45 -12.67
N ALA A 791 28.22 -4.60 -13.77
CA ALA A 791 26.76 -4.48 -13.76
C ALA A 791 26.15 -5.41 -12.71
N ALA A 792 25.28 -4.87 -11.84
CA ALA A 792 24.69 -5.57 -10.70
C ALA A 792 23.80 -6.78 -11.11
N ALA A 793 23.32 -6.78 -12.34
CA ALA A 793 22.36 -7.72 -12.90
C ALA A 793 22.57 -7.86 -14.41
N ARG A 794 22.58 -9.08 -14.95
CA ARG A 794 22.75 -9.34 -16.40
C ARG A 794 21.73 -10.35 -16.92
N LEU A 795 21.08 -10.04 -18.04
CA LEU A 795 20.25 -11.00 -18.80
C LEU A 795 21.14 -12.02 -19.50
N GLN A 796 20.84 -13.32 -19.39
CA GLN A 796 21.54 -14.39 -20.09
C GLN A 796 20.61 -15.07 -21.08
N LEU A 797 20.92 -14.94 -22.36
CA LEU A 797 20.22 -15.61 -23.45
C LEU A 797 21.11 -16.67 -24.10
N GLU A 798 20.46 -17.70 -24.61
CA GLU A 798 21.09 -18.80 -25.32
C GLU A 798 20.63 -18.87 -26.77
N VAL A 799 21.56 -19.17 -27.67
CA VAL A 799 21.31 -19.32 -29.11
C VAL A 799 21.65 -20.74 -29.57
N LYS A 800 20.86 -21.27 -30.53
CA LYS A 800 21.05 -22.62 -31.09
C LYS A 800 22.27 -22.71 -32.00
N ASP A 801 22.47 -21.70 -32.84
CA ASP A 801 23.55 -21.67 -33.84
C ASP A 801 24.30 -20.33 -33.79
N ALA A 802 25.58 -20.41 -33.42
CA ALA A 802 26.49 -19.28 -33.38
C ALA A 802 26.65 -18.62 -34.75
N SER A 803 26.68 -19.39 -35.84
CA SER A 803 26.98 -18.87 -37.18
C SER A 803 25.80 -18.05 -37.73
N SER A 804 24.59 -18.59 -37.63
CA SER A 804 23.37 -17.86 -37.99
C SER A 804 23.15 -16.63 -37.11
N PHE A 805 23.43 -16.74 -35.81
CA PHE A 805 23.30 -15.61 -34.89
C PHE A 805 24.32 -14.49 -35.19
N TYR A 806 25.57 -14.84 -35.48
CA TYR A 806 26.61 -13.87 -35.84
C TYR A 806 26.32 -13.17 -37.17
N SER A 807 25.81 -13.91 -38.17
CA SER A 807 25.37 -13.32 -39.44
C SER A 807 24.24 -12.31 -39.20
N TRP A 808 23.21 -12.70 -38.44
CA TRP A 808 22.11 -11.80 -38.10
C TRP A 808 22.60 -10.57 -37.32
N LEU A 809 23.48 -10.75 -36.33
CA LEU A 809 24.00 -9.68 -35.49
C LEU A 809 24.75 -8.65 -36.34
N SER A 810 25.55 -9.12 -37.31
CA SER A 810 26.27 -8.27 -38.27
C SER A 810 25.33 -7.45 -39.15
N ASP A 811 24.20 -8.02 -39.55
CA ASP A 811 23.18 -7.35 -40.39
C ASP A 811 22.24 -6.45 -39.59
N SER A 812 22.12 -6.65 -38.28
CA SER A 812 21.16 -5.97 -37.40
C SER A 812 21.54 -4.54 -37.04
N GLY A 813 22.82 -4.17 -37.14
CA GLY A 813 23.35 -2.87 -36.69
C GLY A 813 23.41 -2.69 -35.17
N ILE A 814 23.22 -3.75 -34.38
CA ILE A 814 23.31 -3.71 -32.91
C ILE A 814 24.79 -3.62 -32.47
N ASN A 815 25.07 -2.72 -31.52
CA ASN A 815 26.44 -2.49 -31.05
C ASN A 815 26.87 -3.58 -30.05
N VAL A 816 27.98 -4.27 -30.35
CA VAL A 816 28.57 -5.29 -29.47
C VAL A 816 29.58 -4.62 -28.55
N SER A 817 29.26 -4.57 -27.26
CA SER A 817 30.09 -3.86 -26.27
C SER A 817 31.44 -4.56 -26.02
N ARG A 818 31.44 -5.89 -25.93
CA ARG A 818 32.63 -6.74 -25.82
C ARG A 818 32.32 -8.18 -26.18
N THR A 819 33.33 -8.90 -26.61
CA THR A 819 33.32 -10.36 -26.74
C THR A 819 34.17 -10.97 -25.63
N ILE A 820 33.69 -12.04 -25.00
CA ILE A 820 34.41 -12.72 -23.91
C ILE A 820 34.88 -14.06 -24.45
N GLY A 821 36.20 -14.28 -24.49
CA GLY A 821 36.81 -15.54 -24.89
C GLY A 821 37.95 -15.93 -23.94
N ASP A 822 38.09 -17.24 -23.69
CA ASP A 822 39.36 -17.81 -23.27
C ASP A 822 40.24 -18.03 -24.51
N ALA A 823 41.55 -17.93 -24.32
CA ALA A 823 42.53 -17.61 -25.35
C ALA A 823 42.76 -18.65 -26.47
N ASP A 824 41.96 -19.73 -26.60
CA ASP A 824 42.20 -20.77 -27.61
C ASP A 824 40.97 -21.32 -28.39
N ASP A 825 39.71 -20.97 -28.08
CA ASP A 825 38.55 -21.78 -28.53
C ASP A 825 37.50 -21.13 -29.46
N GLY A 826 37.67 -19.90 -29.93
CA GLY A 826 36.66 -19.25 -30.78
C GLY A 826 35.50 -18.64 -29.98
N LEU A 827 34.91 -17.59 -30.54
CA LEU A 827 34.03 -16.66 -29.83
C LEU A 827 32.69 -17.32 -29.44
N HIS A 828 32.49 -17.61 -28.15
CA HIS A 828 31.28 -18.30 -27.65
C HIS A 828 30.37 -17.46 -26.73
N LYS A 829 30.73 -16.19 -26.47
CA LYS A 829 29.90 -15.25 -25.70
C LYS A 829 29.96 -13.82 -26.25
N TRP A 830 28.79 -13.21 -26.40
CA TRP A 830 28.63 -11.81 -26.81
C TRP A 830 27.98 -11.01 -25.69
N VAL A 831 28.47 -9.79 -25.44
CA VAL A 831 27.82 -8.84 -24.54
C VAL A 831 27.25 -7.68 -25.37
N LEU A 832 25.93 -7.58 -25.40
CA LEU A 832 25.19 -6.51 -26.07
C LEU A 832 24.73 -5.48 -25.04
N ALA A 833 24.47 -4.25 -25.49
CA ALA A 833 23.75 -3.25 -24.72
C ALA A 833 22.35 -3.06 -25.33
N ASP A 834 21.32 -3.04 -24.49
CA ASP A 834 19.97 -2.66 -24.92
C ASP A 834 19.85 -1.14 -25.14
N PRO A 835 18.72 -0.62 -25.65
CA PRO A 835 18.51 0.82 -25.86
C PRO A 835 18.59 1.67 -24.59
N ASP A 836 18.42 1.07 -23.42
CA ASP A 836 18.41 1.72 -22.11
C ASP A 836 19.77 1.57 -21.38
N GLY A 837 20.75 0.87 -21.98
CA GLY A 837 22.11 0.68 -21.47
C GLY A 837 22.33 -0.57 -20.62
N HIS A 838 21.39 -1.51 -20.55
CA HIS A 838 21.54 -2.77 -19.81
C HIS A 838 22.41 -3.78 -20.58
N GLU A 839 23.33 -4.45 -19.89
CA GLU A 839 24.16 -5.52 -20.47
C GLU A 839 23.35 -6.82 -20.65
N ILE A 840 23.32 -7.35 -21.87
CA ILE A 840 22.76 -8.65 -22.23
C ILE A 840 23.91 -9.58 -22.64
N VAL A 841 24.01 -10.74 -22.00
CA VAL A 841 25.00 -11.77 -22.34
C VAL A 841 24.33 -12.84 -23.18
N ILE A 842 24.91 -13.14 -24.34
CA ILE A 842 24.44 -14.19 -25.24
C ILE A 842 25.50 -15.28 -25.31
N GLN A 843 25.10 -16.53 -25.13
CA GLN A 843 25.99 -17.69 -25.18
C GLN A 843 25.42 -18.79 -26.08
N LEU A 844 26.30 -19.65 -26.59
CA LEU A 844 25.89 -20.82 -27.37
C LEU A 844 25.30 -21.90 -26.45
N MET A 845 24.19 -22.52 -26.85
CA MET A 845 23.65 -23.67 -26.14
C MET A 845 24.63 -24.84 -26.10
N SER A 846 24.70 -25.52 -24.95
CA SER A 846 25.47 -26.76 -24.84
C SER A 846 24.90 -27.86 -25.77
N PRO A 847 25.72 -28.78 -26.29
CA PRO A 847 25.26 -29.88 -27.15
C PRO A 847 24.16 -30.74 -26.52
N GLU A 848 24.20 -30.93 -25.19
CA GLU A 848 23.18 -31.66 -24.44
C GLU A 848 21.86 -30.90 -24.30
N ALA A 849 21.90 -29.56 -24.26
CA ALA A 849 20.71 -28.71 -24.23
C ALA A 849 20.07 -28.61 -25.61
N ALA A 850 20.87 -28.46 -26.66
CA ALA A 850 20.42 -28.46 -28.05
C ALA A 850 19.74 -29.78 -28.48
N ALA A 851 20.10 -30.91 -27.86
CA ALA A 851 19.46 -32.20 -28.09
C ALA A 851 18.12 -32.40 -27.35
N ARG A 852 17.78 -31.54 -26.38
CA ARG A 852 16.54 -31.60 -25.57
C ARG A 852 15.47 -30.61 -26.02
N THR A 853 15.86 -29.52 -26.69
CA THR A 853 14.99 -28.48 -27.30
C THR A 853 14.67 -28.79 -28.74
#